data_AF-F1A5A0-F1
#
_entry.id   AF-F1A5A0-F1
#
_cell.length_a   1.000
_cell.length_b   1.000
_cell.length_c   1.000
_cell.angle_alpha   90.00
_cell.angle_beta   90.00
_cell.angle_gamma   90.00
#
_symmetry.space_group_name_H-M   'P 1'
#
loop_
_entity.id
_entity.type
_entity.pdbx_description
1 polymer ?
#
loop_
_entity_poly.entity_id
_entity_poly.type
_entity_poly.pdbx_seq_one_letter_code
_entity_poly.pdbx_strand_id
1 'polypeptide(L)'
;MYSSNNNNNYNIMFTNTKMMRLISILLISFLLNIVKSQVYDQRVLALKGLCYLDLNQNSLHDPGEPGFDGVKITLNNVTDNKGNPYPERFSGPNGVFIYDGLTQRTVYIFRFSNPDGYYFEDYNKTLSCPPGIPCIRSTTPEDGLSADLVIENTYAYNIPLLKKDGVLANQSILSVKITVDLGVVPTQPPTQPPTQPPTQPPTRPPTQPPTQPPTQPPTQPPTQPPTQPPTQPPTQPPTQPPTRPPTPPPTQPPTPPPKTGVAIAGSLFTDADGNGKMDNKEVWSYGVTLGLYNINDKSRALDVNGNVVPNSITGPDGRYSFENVADGEYCLMIVGPGYVNPGCVGDLVIKKSNMPPSQPGDGVSSPNVLKTGSYAVFPSGNFGGSGVIYSDQDFNNYFSPSDTPISGIIVNVYLPVYGDLLTSVVTDANGRFSFTGLPVGFPLRVEFVIPTDYVSTGGSLVKFITAGQSTDFNIGLALKSLTDPNAGPMNPMSFVTTTFVKGQYNGRNKDHPVVVEISKEATGKGYQDKSANNYMKTLATHKDVGSVHGVAYDPFTGARFVSSYHKSNSDFGPAGSCAVYKIREGVINVWANLNEILGFGVCGGYNHYFDFRETTTAGPVVGKVSLGQMTYNNKNLYVTNLAKNEILRIPTDDTPTSSNIKRYQVPNPGCSTESDWHIFPVTIHQDQLYTGGVCSGEKGSRLSTYILKYSPDTDSFSPVLFFTLNYPRGCRFLDTFANCISSIWRPWSNTENPQPMLSTIIFDDEGHLVMTFKDRSGDISTQAVVSSPEILMACLGSDGLFYLESNGKCGGYVGSGVNQKSLSGVSYGPGGGNFFNTRVANLYDYASAFGASRAGPDMLVATGFSFYSPFEGSLRWYNASNGQIIKGFSIYSSSDSADFGNQNGLGDITGVYGKSIPQYRSGRIWIDNNGNGIQDAGEPGMANIPVYLVSNGSQTPMGTDLSDVNGVFSFETQLKRNYYCTIRSEDLPQGYTISPKNVFPARPRINCDGVKYNSIYISSFSTSEYGGYYFSGCNFGFIPPK
;
A
#
# COMPACT_ATOMS: atom_id res chain seq x y z
N MET A 1 -52.78 36.23 -7.03
CA MET A 1 -53.65 37.35 -7.46
C MET A 1 -52.76 38.59 -7.66
N TYR A 2 -53.34 39.73 -8.06
CA TYR A 2 -52.67 41.03 -8.24
C TYR A 2 -51.92 41.52 -6.97
N SER A 3 -51.04 42.53 -7.00
CA SER A 3 -50.84 43.59 -8.00
C SER A 3 -49.35 43.97 -8.24
N SER A 4 -49.11 45.02 -9.03
CA SER A 4 -47.79 45.55 -9.42
C SER A 4 -47.77 47.09 -9.43
N ASN A 5 -46.59 47.66 -9.72
CA ASN A 5 -46.30 48.99 -10.33
C ASN A 5 -45.69 50.14 -9.47
N ASN A 6 -44.49 50.54 -9.92
CA ASN A 6 -44.03 51.90 -10.25
C ASN A 6 -43.41 52.86 -9.19
N ASN A 7 -42.07 52.94 -9.28
CA ASN A 7 -41.27 54.13 -9.64
C ASN A 7 -41.56 55.50 -9.01
N ASN A 8 -40.51 56.11 -8.41
CA ASN A 8 -39.75 57.17 -9.11
C ASN A 8 -38.40 57.51 -8.43
N ASN A 9 -37.40 57.80 -9.29
CA ASN A 9 -36.24 58.71 -9.20
C ASN A 9 -35.71 59.16 -7.81
N TYR A 10 -34.40 59.21 -7.52
CA TYR A 10 -33.33 59.80 -8.36
C TYR A 10 -31.93 59.18 -8.13
N ASN A 11 -30.97 59.57 -8.98
CA ASN A 11 -29.57 59.09 -9.00
C ASN A 11 -28.77 59.41 -7.73
N ILE A 12 -27.94 58.45 -7.30
CA ILE A 12 -26.61 58.74 -6.75
C ILE A 12 -25.59 57.93 -7.56
N MET A 13 -24.68 58.60 -8.26
CA MET A 13 -23.54 57.93 -8.89
C MET A 13 -22.52 57.56 -7.82
N PHE A 14 -22.34 56.26 -7.57
CA PHE A 14 -21.09 55.75 -7.02
C PHE A 14 -20.28 55.06 -8.11
N THR A 15 -19.27 55.79 -8.59
CA THR A 15 -18.30 55.36 -9.60
C THR A 15 -17.40 54.26 -9.05
N ASN A 16 -17.91 53.04 -8.98
CA ASN A 16 -17.16 51.88 -8.48
C ASN A 16 -16.16 51.37 -9.54
N THR A 17 -15.16 52.19 -9.83
CA THR A 17 -14.03 51.88 -10.71
C THR A 17 -13.19 50.72 -10.20
N LYS A 18 -13.27 50.38 -8.89
CA LYS A 18 -12.76 49.10 -8.37
C LYS A 18 -13.54 47.90 -8.91
N MET A 19 -14.87 47.98 -9.04
CA MET A 19 -15.68 46.89 -9.58
C MET A 19 -15.51 46.75 -11.10
N MET A 20 -15.43 47.86 -11.86
CA MET A 20 -15.03 47.78 -13.28
C MET A 20 -13.58 47.29 -13.44
N ARG A 21 -12.62 47.73 -12.61
CA ARG A 21 -11.27 47.14 -12.62
C ARG A 21 -11.28 45.67 -12.23
N LEU A 22 -12.09 45.22 -11.26
CA LEU A 22 -12.21 43.79 -10.94
C LEU A 22 -12.82 43.01 -12.09
N ILE A 23 -13.85 43.54 -12.76
CA ILE A 23 -14.48 42.89 -13.92
C ILE A 23 -13.52 42.88 -15.12
N SER A 24 -12.76 43.95 -15.37
CA SER A 24 -11.71 43.96 -16.40
C SER A 24 -10.52 43.07 -16.04
N ILE A 25 -10.09 43.00 -14.77
CA ILE A 25 -9.04 42.08 -14.33
C ILE A 25 -9.54 40.63 -14.39
N LEU A 26 -10.79 40.35 -14.00
CA LEU A 26 -11.40 39.03 -14.13
C LEU A 26 -11.59 38.66 -15.60
N LEU A 27 -12.06 39.55 -16.48
CA LEU A 27 -12.12 39.28 -17.92
C LEU A 27 -10.74 39.14 -18.55
N ILE A 28 -9.73 39.90 -18.12
CA ILE A 28 -8.34 39.73 -18.59
C ILE A 28 -7.75 38.42 -18.06
N SER A 29 -8.03 38.01 -16.82
CA SER A 29 -7.62 36.70 -16.27
C SER A 29 -8.39 35.54 -16.89
N PHE A 30 -9.67 35.73 -17.23
CA PHE A 30 -10.52 34.70 -17.85
C PHE A 30 -10.20 34.58 -19.35
N LEU A 31 -9.88 35.68 -20.04
CA LEU A 31 -9.31 35.66 -21.39
C LEU A 31 -7.88 35.14 -21.39
N LEU A 32 -7.04 35.45 -20.41
CA LEU A 32 -5.71 34.82 -20.25
C LEU A 32 -5.86 33.31 -20.00
N ASN A 33 -6.85 32.87 -19.24
CA ASN A 33 -7.10 31.44 -19.01
C ASN A 33 -7.73 30.75 -20.23
N ILE A 34 -8.59 31.43 -21.00
CA ILE A 34 -9.21 30.88 -22.22
C ILE A 34 -8.23 30.86 -23.40
N VAL A 35 -7.38 31.88 -23.54
CA VAL A 35 -6.27 31.88 -24.51
C VAL A 35 -5.22 30.83 -24.11
N LYS A 36 -4.97 30.61 -22.81
CA LYS A 36 -4.20 29.45 -22.31
C LYS A 36 -4.89 28.10 -22.53
N SER A 37 -6.21 28.04 -22.78
CA SER A 37 -6.92 26.77 -22.99
C SER A 37 -7.18 26.40 -24.45
N GLN A 38 -7.00 27.32 -25.41
CA GLN A 38 -7.11 27.01 -26.85
C GLN A 38 -5.97 27.55 -27.75
N VAL A 39 -4.82 27.87 -27.17
CA VAL A 39 -3.55 27.46 -27.78
C VAL A 39 -2.75 26.66 -26.75
N TYR A 40 -3.03 25.36 -26.68
CA TYR A 40 -2.02 24.40 -26.21
C TYR A 40 -0.95 24.31 -27.29
N ASP A 41 -0.07 25.30 -27.28
CA ASP A 41 1.27 25.16 -27.84
C ASP A 41 1.86 23.89 -27.22
N GLN A 42 2.34 22.97 -28.07
CA GLN A 42 2.86 21.70 -27.57
C GLN A 42 4.22 21.97 -26.95
N ARG A 43 4.18 22.32 -25.66
CA ARG A 43 5.34 22.38 -24.75
C ARG A 43 5.84 20.96 -24.52
N VAL A 44 6.50 20.45 -25.55
CA VAL A 44 7.09 19.12 -25.60
C VAL A 44 8.15 19.04 -24.51
N LEU A 45 7.85 18.31 -23.44
CA LEU A 45 8.83 18.00 -22.41
C LEU A 45 9.95 17.19 -23.06
N ALA A 46 11.19 17.64 -22.88
CA ALA A 46 12.34 17.09 -23.55
C ALA A 46 13.51 16.91 -22.57
N LEU A 47 14.19 15.77 -22.71
CA LEU A 47 15.52 15.55 -22.18
C LEU A 47 16.53 16.13 -23.17
N LYS A 48 17.52 16.87 -22.68
CA LYS A 48 18.73 17.25 -23.43
C LYS A 48 19.94 16.68 -22.71
N GLY A 49 21.05 16.53 -23.42
CA GLY A 49 22.30 16.22 -22.78
C GLY A 49 23.48 16.23 -23.73
N LEU A 50 24.64 15.91 -23.17
CA LEU A 50 25.93 15.89 -23.84
C LEU A 50 26.67 14.60 -23.47
N CYS A 51 26.86 13.72 -24.44
CA CYS A 51 27.85 12.66 -24.35
C CYS A 51 29.23 13.25 -24.68
N TYR A 52 30.28 12.98 -23.91
CA TYR A 52 31.61 13.54 -24.14
C TYR A 52 32.72 12.57 -23.75
N LEU A 53 33.93 12.74 -24.30
CA LEU A 53 35.11 12.04 -23.80
C LEU A 53 35.62 12.75 -22.55
N ASP A 54 35.44 12.12 -21.40
CA ASP A 54 36.20 12.49 -20.21
C ASP A 54 37.64 11.99 -20.43
N LEU A 55 38.57 12.94 -20.53
CA LEU A 55 39.98 12.69 -20.80
C LEU A 55 40.82 12.64 -19.52
N ASN A 56 40.26 13.05 -18.38
CA ASN A 56 41.01 13.28 -17.15
C ASN A 56 40.47 12.50 -15.93
N GLN A 57 39.34 11.80 -16.08
CA GLN A 57 38.63 10.99 -15.10
C GLN A 57 38.18 11.79 -13.86
N ASN A 58 37.44 12.88 -14.11
CA ASN A 58 36.81 13.70 -13.06
C ASN A 58 35.28 13.83 -13.19
N SER A 59 34.67 13.22 -14.22
CA SER A 59 33.24 13.27 -14.53
C SER A 59 32.65 14.67 -14.80
N LEU A 60 33.48 15.69 -15.03
CA LEU A 60 33.10 17.04 -15.45
C LEU A 60 33.51 17.26 -16.91
N HIS A 61 32.71 17.99 -17.67
CA HIS A 61 33.07 18.35 -19.05
C HIS A 61 34.02 19.55 -19.04
N ASP A 62 35.32 19.30 -19.21
CA ASP A 62 36.37 20.30 -19.08
C ASP A 62 36.78 20.97 -20.43
N PRO A 63 37.30 22.21 -20.43
CA PRO A 63 37.71 22.92 -21.64
C PRO A 63 38.84 22.21 -22.42
N GLY A 64 38.45 21.47 -23.46
CA GLY A 64 39.34 20.66 -24.30
C GLY A 64 38.77 19.28 -24.62
N GLU A 65 37.73 18.86 -23.90
CA GLU A 65 37.10 17.55 -24.07
C GLU A 65 36.05 17.54 -25.19
N PRO A 66 36.18 16.65 -26.18
CA PRO A 66 35.25 16.61 -27.31
C PRO A 66 33.95 15.86 -26.96
N GLY A 67 32.83 16.36 -27.49
CA GLY A 67 31.56 15.62 -27.49
C GLY A 67 31.64 14.33 -28.31
N PHE A 68 30.91 13.29 -27.90
CA PHE A 68 30.96 11.96 -28.51
C PHE A 68 29.74 11.65 -29.40
N ASP A 69 29.96 11.48 -30.70
CA ASP A 69 28.94 11.13 -31.70
C ASP A 69 28.51 9.66 -31.63
N GLY A 70 27.25 9.35 -31.92
CA GLY A 70 26.79 7.96 -32.09
C GLY A 70 26.59 7.13 -30.80
N VAL A 71 26.53 7.73 -29.61
CA VAL A 71 26.08 7.02 -28.40
C VAL A 71 24.60 6.69 -28.53
N LYS A 72 24.24 5.41 -28.52
CA LYS A 72 22.85 4.96 -28.69
C LYS A 72 22.02 5.20 -27.43
N ILE A 73 20.81 5.74 -27.60
CA ILE A 73 19.88 6.11 -26.53
C ILE A 73 18.51 5.48 -26.78
N THR A 74 17.99 4.72 -25.82
CA THR A 74 16.65 4.08 -25.90
C THR A 74 15.83 4.29 -24.62
N LEU A 75 14.50 4.35 -24.79
CA LEU A 75 13.53 4.17 -23.70
C LEU A 75 12.92 2.76 -23.80
N ASN A 76 12.83 2.06 -22.67
CA ASN A 76 12.18 0.75 -22.62
C ASN A 76 10.76 0.86 -22.05
N ASN A 77 9.78 0.33 -22.80
CA ASN A 77 8.39 0.10 -22.38
C ASN A 77 7.63 1.32 -21.80
N VAL A 78 7.87 2.51 -22.36
CA VAL A 78 6.97 3.65 -22.21
C VAL A 78 6.49 4.07 -23.61
N THR A 79 5.23 4.44 -23.73
CA THR A 79 4.62 4.97 -24.95
C THR A 79 4.43 6.49 -24.86
N ASP A 80 4.36 7.16 -26.02
CA ASP A 80 3.98 8.56 -26.10
C ASP A 80 2.52 8.80 -25.70
N ASN A 81 2.11 10.06 -25.63
CA ASN A 81 0.72 10.48 -25.35
C ASN A 81 -0.32 10.02 -26.40
N LYS A 82 0.06 9.16 -27.36
CA LYS A 82 -0.77 8.59 -28.42
C LYS A 82 -0.65 7.05 -28.50
N GLY A 83 0.14 6.41 -27.63
CA GLY A 83 0.31 4.95 -27.57
C GLY A 83 1.47 4.37 -28.39
N ASN A 84 2.35 5.19 -28.97
CA ASN A 84 3.49 4.72 -29.79
C ASN A 84 4.74 4.52 -28.91
N PRO A 85 5.54 3.45 -29.11
CA PRO A 85 6.84 3.33 -28.45
C PRO A 85 7.79 4.43 -28.93
N TYR A 86 8.57 5.03 -28.02
CA TYR A 86 9.55 6.05 -28.42
C TYR A 86 10.68 5.45 -29.28
N PRO A 87 11.11 6.12 -30.36
CA PRO A 87 12.14 5.62 -31.27
C PRO A 87 13.54 5.67 -30.63
N GLU A 88 14.42 4.78 -31.06
CA GLU A 88 15.84 4.89 -30.72
C GLU A 88 16.45 6.18 -31.28
N ARG A 89 17.38 6.76 -30.51
CA ARG A 89 18.11 8.01 -30.80
C ARG A 89 19.61 7.78 -30.64
N PHE A 90 20.40 8.73 -31.11
CA PHE A 90 21.85 8.76 -30.93
C PHE A 90 22.28 10.19 -30.54
N SER A 91 23.39 10.34 -29.83
CA SER A 91 24.10 11.64 -29.78
C SER A 91 24.60 12.01 -31.18
N GLY A 92 24.65 13.31 -31.47
CA GLY A 92 25.16 13.83 -32.74
C GLY A 92 26.65 14.25 -32.69
N PRO A 93 27.19 14.84 -33.77
CA PRO A 93 28.63 15.08 -33.95
C PRO A 93 29.35 15.90 -32.87
N ASN A 94 28.61 16.71 -32.11
CA ASN A 94 29.15 17.51 -30.99
C ASN A 94 28.80 16.87 -29.62
N GLY A 95 28.47 15.58 -29.56
CA GLY A 95 28.03 14.88 -28.35
C GLY A 95 26.59 15.15 -27.91
N VAL A 96 25.98 16.21 -28.41
CA VAL A 96 24.64 16.67 -27.97
C VAL A 96 23.56 15.69 -28.42
N PHE A 97 22.64 15.38 -27.51
CA PHE A 97 21.39 14.68 -27.81
C PHE A 97 20.17 15.47 -27.29
N ILE A 98 19.03 15.26 -27.96
CA ILE A 98 17.70 15.71 -27.51
C ILE A 98 16.75 14.52 -27.66
N TYR A 99 15.95 14.28 -26.63
CA TYR A 99 14.96 13.22 -26.58
C TYR A 99 13.62 13.81 -26.11
N ASP A 100 12.73 14.03 -27.07
CA ASP A 100 11.53 14.82 -26.96
C ASP A 100 10.26 13.95 -26.89
N GLY A 101 9.13 14.57 -26.53
CA GLY A 101 7.80 13.94 -26.52
C GLY A 101 7.35 13.40 -25.16
N LEU A 102 8.01 13.78 -24.06
CA LEU A 102 7.80 13.18 -22.73
C LEU A 102 6.49 13.62 -22.06
N THR A 103 6.02 12.80 -21.12
CA THR A 103 4.76 12.94 -20.37
C THR A 103 5.02 13.37 -18.93
N GLN A 104 4.22 14.29 -18.40
CA GLN A 104 4.34 14.73 -17.01
C GLN A 104 3.87 13.63 -16.03
N ARG A 105 4.55 13.53 -14.89
CA ARG A 105 4.38 12.53 -13.80
C ARG A 105 4.69 11.09 -14.19
N THR A 106 5.21 10.87 -15.40
CA THR A 106 5.76 9.58 -15.83
C THR A 106 7.22 9.47 -15.41
N VAL A 107 7.61 8.26 -15.00
CA VAL A 107 9.00 7.88 -14.73
C VAL A 107 9.59 7.26 -15.99
N TYR A 108 10.68 7.83 -16.48
CA TYR A 108 11.43 7.36 -17.64
C TYR A 108 12.76 6.74 -17.20
N ILE A 109 13.19 5.69 -17.88
CA ILE A 109 14.52 5.10 -17.71
C ILE A 109 15.22 5.15 -19.08
N PHE A 110 16.08 6.15 -19.26
CA PHE A 110 16.88 6.32 -20.46
C PHE A 110 18.10 5.40 -20.38
N ARG A 111 18.24 4.53 -21.37
CA ARG A 111 19.39 3.64 -21.52
C ARG A 111 20.34 4.20 -22.55
N PHE A 112 21.58 4.43 -22.16
CA PHE A 112 22.68 4.75 -23.03
C PHE A 112 23.50 3.47 -23.23
N SER A 113 23.71 3.04 -24.47
CA SER A 113 24.62 1.94 -24.81
C SER A 113 25.97 2.50 -25.24
N ASN A 114 27.05 1.88 -24.77
CA ASN A 114 28.41 2.28 -25.14
C ASN A 114 28.70 2.02 -26.63
N PRO A 115 29.46 2.89 -27.31
CA PRO A 115 30.08 2.62 -28.61
C PRO A 115 31.29 1.67 -28.52
N ASP A 116 31.71 1.11 -29.66
CA ASP A 116 32.92 0.24 -29.74
C ASP A 116 34.18 1.00 -29.30
N GLY A 117 34.96 0.41 -28.40
CA GLY A 117 36.18 1.00 -27.84
C GLY A 117 35.97 2.02 -26.70
N TYR A 118 34.74 2.21 -26.24
CA TYR A 118 34.39 3.15 -25.16
C TYR A 118 33.45 2.51 -24.14
N TYR A 119 33.38 3.07 -22.93
CA TYR A 119 32.45 2.67 -21.87
C TYR A 119 32.05 3.88 -21.02
N PHE A 120 30.96 3.77 -20.26
CA PHE A 120 30.55 4.80 -19.30
C PHE A 120 31.25 4.59 -17.95
N GLU A 121 31.50 5.67 -17.23
CA GLU A 121 32.04 5.61 -15.88
C GLU A 121 31.02 5.04 -14.87
N ASP A 122 31.50 4.25 -13.91
CA ASP A 122 30.69 3.74 -12.78
C ASP A 122 30.36 4.91 -11.84
N TYR A 123 29.16 5.49 -11.95
CA TYR A 123 28.64 6.57 -11.08
C TYR A 123 28.64 6.26 -9.56
N ASN A 124 29.00 5.03 -9.15
CA ASN A 124 29.19 4.62 -7.75
C ASN A 124 30.66 4.67 -7.26
N LYS A 125 31.63 5.13 -8.08
CA LYS A 125 33.04 5.29 -7.68
C LYS A 125 33.43 6.77 -7.54
N THR A 126 33.35 7.27 -6.30
CA THR A 126 34.09 8.44 -5.79
C THR A 126 34.05 9.75 -6.60
N LEU A 127 32.91 10.44 -6.56
CA LEU A 127 32.87 11.90 -6.75
C LEU A 127 32.80 12.61 -5.41
N SER A 128 33.88 13.30 -5.01
CA SER A 128 33.92 14.14 -3.81
C SER A 128 33.31 15.53 -4.06
N CYS A 129 32.03 15.56 -4.43
CA CYS A 129 31.30 16.82 -4.67
C CYS A 129 31.20 17.66 -3.38
N PRO A 130 31.51 18.98 -3.42
CA PRO A 130 31.42 19.84 -2.25
C PRO A 130 29.99 19.91 -1.66
N PRO A 131 29.83 20.06 -0.33
CA PRO A 131 28.50 20.13 0.30
C PRO A 131 27.66 21.29 -0.27
N GLY A 132 26.57 20.94 -0.96
CA GLY A 132 25.61 21.89 -1.53
C GLY A 132 25.50 21.91 -3.05
N ILE A 133 26.34 21.19 -3.80
CA ILE A 133 26.26 21.10 -5.27
C ILE A 133 26.04 19.63 -5.69
N PRO A 134 24.94 19.28 -6.37
CA PRO A 134 24.75 17.93 -6.90
C PRO A 134 25.68 17.68 -8.09
N CYS A 135 26.25 16.48 -8.16
CA CYS A 135 27.16 16.07 -9.24
C CYS A 135 26.46 15.95 -10.62
N ILE A 136 25.13 16.05 -10.66
CA ILE A 136 24.34 16.26 -11.88
C ILE A 136 23.92 17.74 -11.89
N ARG A 137 24.63 18.57 -12.67
CA ARG A 137 24.29 20.00 -12.86
C ARG A 137 23.53 20.21 -14.16
N SER A 138 22.61 21.19 -14.17
CA SER A 138 22.04 21.71 -15.42
C SER A 138 23.13 22.40 -16.25
N THR A 139 23.09 22.24 -17.57
CA THR A 139 24.07 22.88 -18.47
C THR A 139 24.04 24.40 -18.36
N THR A 140 25.22 25.01 -18.27
CA THR A 140 25.42 26.46 -18.25
C THR A 140 25.67 27.00 -19.68
N PRO A 141 25.63 28.32 -19.90
CA PRO A 141 26.05 28.92 -21.18
C PRO A 141 27.54 28.71 -21.52
N GLU A 142 28.35 28.25 -20.57
CA GLU A 142 29.77 27.98 -20.74
C GLU A 142 30.01 26.61 -21.40
N ASP A 143 29.05 25.68 -21.30
CA ASP A 143 29.08 24.32 -21.86
C ASP A 143 28.84 24.28 -23.41
N GLY A 144 29.12 25.38 -24.12
CA GLY A 144 29.20 25.45 -25.60
C GLY A 144 27.89 25.31 -26.40
N LEU A 145 26.73 25.16 -25.76
CA LEU A 145 25.44 25.02 -26.44
C LEU A 145 24.95 26.34 -27.03
N SER A 146 24.70 26.39 -28.35
CA SER A 146 24.22 27.61 -29.02
C SER A 146 22.82 28.05 -28.56
N ALA A 147 22.60 29.37 -28.55
CA ALA A 147 21.47 30.01 -27.87
C ALA A 147 20.11 29.94 -28.62
N ASP A 148 20.06 29.35 -29.82
CA ASP A 148 18.94 29.51 -30.75
C ASP A 148 17.76 28.54 -30.57
N LEU A 149 17.82 27.59 -29.62
CA LEU A 149 16.67 26.76 -29.22
C LEU A 149 16.40 26.85 -27.70
N VAL A 150 15.51 27.77 -27.32
CA VAL A 150 14.95 27.88 -25.97
C VAL A 150 13.74 26.95 -25.84
N ILE A 151 13.94 25.79 -25.22
CA ILE A 151 12.85 24.90 -24.77
C ILE A 151 12.71 25.05 -23.25
N GLU A 152 11.62 25.68 -22.81
CA GLU A 152 11.31 25.81 -21.37
C GLU A 152 11.12 24.42 -20.73
N ASN A 153 11.63 24.23 -19.50
CA ASN A 153 11.61 22.97 -18.74
C ASN A 153 12.39 21.81 -19.38
N THR A 154 13.62 22.08 -19.84
CA THR A 154 14.58 21.05 -20.25
C THR A 154 15.35 20.51 -19.04
N TYR A 155 15.37 19.19 -18.84
CA TYR A 155 16.39 18.54 -18.00
C TYR A 155 17.66 18.31 -18.83
N ALA A 156 18.83 18.59 -18.26
CA ALA A 156 20.12 18.48 -18.93
C ALA A 156 21.08 17.55 -18.17
N TYR A 157 21.71 16.60 -18.87
CA TYR A 157 22.66 15.64 -18.31
C TYR A 157 23.93 15.53 -19.16
N ASN A 158 25.09 15.58 -18.52
CA ASN A 158 26.37 15.27 -19.15
C ASN A 158 26.74 13.82 -18.85
N ILE A 159 27.10 13.06 -19.88
CA ILE A 159 27.38 11.63 -19.84
C ILE A 159 28.86 11.43 -20.23
N PRO A 160 29.77 11.14 -19.27
CA PRO A 160 31.17 10.88 -19.58
C PRO A 160 31.33 9.50 -20.24
N LEU A 161 32.15 9.45 -21.28
CA LEU A 161 32.64 8.22 -21.90
C LEU A 161 34.15 8.15 -21.76
N LEU A 162 34.63 7.01 -21.29
CA LEU A 162 36.03 6.69 -21.13
C LEU A 162 36.46 5.74 -22.27
N LYS A 163 37.64 5.98 -22.85
CA LYS A 163 38.19 5.10 -23.90
C LYS A 163 38.77 3.83 -23.28
N LYS A 164 38.38 2.66 -23.78
CA LYS A 164 38.91 1.34 -23.38
C LYS A 164 38.94 0.41 -24.59
N ASP A 165 40.12 0.29 -25.19
CA ASP A 165 40.34 -0.55 -26.37
C ASP A 165 39.96 -2.02 -26.07
N GLY A 166 39.19 -2.64 -26.96
CA GLY A 166 38.70 -4.01 -26.81
C GLY A 166 37.29 -4.16 -26.19
N VAL A 167 36.65 -3.09 -25.72
CA VAL A 167 35.21 -3.12 -25.36
C VAL A 167 34.36 -3.10 -26.63
N LEU A 168 33.35 -3.97 -26.73
CA LEU A 168 32.39 -3.98 -27.84
C LEU A 168 31.15 -3.13 -27.52
N ALA A 169 30.50 -2.60 -28.55
CA ALA A 169 29.31 -1.77 -28.41
C ALA A 169 28.15 -2.51 -27.74
N ASN A 170 27.40 -1.80 -26.89
CA ASN A 170 26.29 -2.30 -26.07
C ASN A 170 26.66 -3.30 -24.94
N GLN A 171 27.94 -3.52 -24.64
CA GLN A 171 28.36 -4.33 -23.48
C GLN A 171 28.25 -3.59 -22.13
N SER A 172 28.18 -2.26 -22.15
CA SER A 172 27.96 -1.41 -20.98
C SER A 172 26.75 -0.51 -21.22
N ILE A 173 25.76 -0.59 -20.32
CA ILE A 173 24.50 0.15 -20.43
C ILE A 173 24.33 1.03 -19.18
N LEU A 174 24.48 2.34 -19.36
CA LEU A 174 24.14 3.32 -18.32
C LEU A 174 22.62 3.55 -18.35
N SER A 175 21.96 3.47 -17.19
CA SER A 175 20.50 3.67 -17.07
C SER A 175 20.20 4.86 -16.16
N VAL A 176 19.67 5.94 -16.73
CA VAL A 176 19.31 7.17 -16.00
C VAL A 176 17.80 7.21 -15.77
N LYS A 177 17.39 7.16 -14.49
CA LYS A 177 15.98 7.28 -14.06
C LYS A 177 15.61 8.75 -13.88
N ILE A 178 14.53 9.19 -14.54
CA ILE A 178 14.04 10.58 -14.51
C ILE A 178 12.55 10.57 -14.18
N THR A 179 12.13 11.35 -13.19
CA THR A 179 10.72 11.65 -12.91
C THR A 179 10.43 13.06 -13.41
N VAL A 180 9.56 13.20 -14.41
CA VAL A 180 9.28 14.48 -15.06
C VAL A 180 8.06 15.14 -14.41
N ASP A 181 8.23 16.11 -13.51
CA ASP A 181 7.10 16.88 -12.94
C ASP A 181 7.31 18.39 -13.05
N LEU A 182 6.22 19.16 -13.10
CA LEU A 182 6.27 20.61 -13.18
C LEU A 182 6.52 21.20 -11.77
N GLY A 183 7.79 21.50 -11.49
CA GLY A 183 8.19 22.18 -10.26
C GLY A 183 7.45 23.51 -10.05
N VAL A 184 7.00 23.76 -8.82
CA VAL A 184 6.26 24.98 -8.46
C VAL A 184 7.22 26.18 -8.45
N VAL A 185 6.99 27.14 -9.34
CA VAL A 185 7.87 28.32 -9.52
C VAL A 185 7.72 29.31 -8.35
N PRO A 186 8.81 29.73 -7.68
CA PRO A 186 8.78 30.79 -6.67
C PRO A 186 8.38 32.16 -7.27
N THR A 187 7.43 32.84 -6.63
CA THR A 187 6.75 34.03 -7.17
C THR A 187 7.43 35.37 -6.82
N GLN A 188 8.69 35.58 -7.22
CA GLN A 188 9.31 36.91 -7.22
C GLN A 188 10.14 37.20 -8.51
N PRO A 189 9.92 38.34 -9.18
CA PRO A 189 10.69 38.72 -10.37
C PRO A 189 12.01 39.44 -10.00
N PRO A 190 13.14 39.15 -10.68
CA PRO A 190 14.39 39.89 -10.51
C PRO A 190 14.27 41.36 -10.96
N THR A 191 14.89 42.28 -10.21
CA THR A 191 14.97 43.70 -10.59
C THR A 191 16.29 44.05 -11.30
N GLN A 192 16.17 44.81 -12.40
CA GLN A 192 17.21 45.42 -13.25
C GLN A 192 17.83 44.54 -14.37
N PRO A 193 17.94 45.07 -15.61
CA PRO A 193 18.67 44.44 -16.71
C PRO A 193 20.16 44.89 -16.77
N PRO A 194 21.11 44.02 -17.18
CA PRO A 194 22.50 44.42 -17.42
C PRO A 194 22.67 45.34 -18.64
N THR A 195 23.57 46.32 -18.54
CA THR A 195 23.85 47.29 -19.61
C THR A 195 25.31 47.26 -20.07
N GLN A 196 25.61 46.57 -21.18
CA GLN A 196 26.58 46.94 -22.24
C GLN A 196 26.85 45.77 -23.22
N PRO A 197 27.07 46.03 -24.53
CA PRO A 197 27.52 45.02 -25.49
C PRO A 197 29.06 44.96 -25.61
N PRO A 198 29.67 43.77 -25.82
CA PRO A 198 31.11 43.66 -26.09
C PRO A 198 31.55 44.28 -27.44
N THR A 199 32.75 44.85 -27.48
CA THR A 199 33.30 45.54 -28.66
C THR A 199 34.57 44.87 -29.21
N GLN A 200 34.48 44.25 -30.40
CA GLN A 200 35.47 44.22 -31.52
C GLN A 200 35.36 42.92 -32.36
N PRO A 201 35.51 42.98 -33.70
CA PRO A 201 35.54 41.80 -34.57
C PRO A 201 36.97 41.28 -34.89
N PRO A 202 37.17 39.97 -35.13
CA PRO A 202 38.46 39.42 -35.58
C PRO A 202 38.86 39.85 -37.00
N THR A 203 40.18 39.99 -37.26
CA THR A 203 40.70 40.63 -38.48
C THR A 203 41.64 39.75 -39.33
N ARG A 204 41.09 38.89 -40.21
CA ARG A 204 41.58 38.61 -41.60
C ARG A 204 40.87 37.40 -42.25
N PRO A 205 40.70 37.37 -43.59
CA PRO A 205 40.07 36.25 -44.32
C PRO A 205 41.09 35.21 -44.86
N PRO A 206 40.66 33.99 -45.22
CA PRO A 206 41.48 32.98 -45.91
C PRO A 206 41.78 33.34 -47.38
N THR A 207 42.87 32.79 -47.94
CA THR A 207 43.33 33.05 -49.32
C THR A 207 43.08 31.89 -50.29
N GLN A 208 42.14 32.11 -51.21
CA GLN A 208 41.90 31.41 -52.51
C GLN A 208 41.30 29.97 -52.54
N PRO A 209 40.26 29.75 -53.39
CA PRO A 209 39.78 28.45 -53.91
C PRO A 209 40.17 28.34 -55.43
N PRO A 210 39.53 27.55 -56.34
CA PRO A 210 38.54 26.45 -56.22
C PRO A 210 38.87 25.21 -57.11
N THR A 211 37.94 24.24 -57.23
CA THR A 211 37.58 23.59 -58.53
C THR A 211 36.19 22.93 -58.46
N GLN A 212 35.58 22.55 -59.59
CA GLN A 212 34.11 22.38 -59.75
C GLN A 212 33.55 20.92 -59.72
N PRO A 213 32.22 20.73 -59.49
CA PRO A 213 31.54 19.43 -59.40
C PRO A 213 30.83 18.97 -60.69
N PRO A 214 30.56 17.64 -60.85
CA PRO A 214 29.27 17.11 -61.37
C PRO A 214 28.87 15.71 -60.81
N THR A 215 27.65 15.10 -60.97
CA THR A 215 26.24 15.54 -61.10
C THR A 215 25.27 14.34 -60.89
N GLN A 216 24.28 14.46 -59.99
CA GLN A 216 23.00 13.70 -59.89
C GLN A 216 22.97 12.15 -59.63
N PRO A 217 21.82 11.56 -59.19
CA PRO A 217 21.77 10.23 -58.55
C PRO A 217 21.06 9.10 -59.35
N PRO A 218 21.27 7.81 -59.00
CA PRO A 218 20.50 6.66 -59.50
C PRO A 218 19.24 6.34 -58.67
N THR A 219 18.31 5.55 -59.23
CA THR A 219 17.00 5.23 -58.62
C THR A 219 16.63 3.73 -58.66
N GLN A 220 16.02 3.25 -57.56
CA GLN A 220 15.32 1.96 -57.35
C GLN A 220 16.16 0.66 -57.17
N PRO A 221 15.61 -0.38 -56.49
CA PRO A 221 16.37 -1.52 -55.97
C PRO A 221 16.15 -2.88 -56.69
N PRO A 222 17.04 -3.88 -56.53
CA PRO A 222 16.86 -5.24 -57.05
C PRO A 222 15.99 -6.15 -56.16
N THR A 223 15.46 -7.24 -56.72
CA THR A 223 14.66 -8.26 -56.03
C THR A 223 15.12 -9.70 -56.34
N GLN A 224 14.81 -10.62 -55.42
CA GLN A 224 15.02 -12.10 -55.43
C GLN A 224 16.42 -12.66 -55.04
N PRO A 225 16.47 -13.84 -54.35
CA PRO A 225 17.70 -14.50 -53.92
C PRO A 225 18.12 -15.71 -54.80
N PRO A 226 19.42 -16.10 -54.83
CA PRO A 226 19.89 -17.32 -55.52
C PRO A 226 19.65 -18.62 -54.74
N THR A 227 19.49 -19.75 -55.45
CA THR A 227 19.27 -21.09 -54.87
C THR A 227 20.14 -22.17 -55.51
N GLN A 228 21.14 -22.71 -54.77
CA GLN A 228 21.65 -24.11 -54.76
C GLN A 228 23.09 -24.20 -54.19
N PRO A 229 23.51 -25.34 -53.61
CA PRO A 229 24.86 -25.55 -53.07
C PRO A 229 25.85 -26.20 -54.07
N PRO A 230 27.16 -25.91 -54.01
CA PRO A 230 28.19 -26.64 -54.77
C PRO A 230 28.37 -28.09 -54.30
N THR A 231 28.83 -28.97 -55.19
CA THR A 231 29.09 -30.38 -54.91
C THR A 231 30.51 -30.81 -55.30
N GLN A 232 31.04 -31.82 -54.57
CA GLN A 232 32.35 -32.49 -54.69
C GLN A 232 33.61 -31.74 -54.15
N PRO A 233 34.56 -32.47 -53.51
CA PRO A 233 35.85 -31.93 -53.06
C PRO A 233 36.99 -32.15 -54.10
N PRO A 234 38.06 -31.33 -54.11
CA PRO A 234 39.20 -31.52 -55.01
C PRO A 234 40.08 -32.74 -54.66
N THR A 235 40.55 -33.46 -55.68
CA THR A 235 41.34 -34.70 -55.54
C THR A 235 42.65 -34.67 -56.36
N GLN A 236 43.71 -34.02 -55.83
CA GLN A 236 45.12 -34.38 -56.07
C GLN A 236 46.11 -33.52 -55.24
N PRO A 237 47.30 -34.05 -54.85
CA PRO A 237 48.33 -33.29 -54.13
C PRO A 237 49.34 -32.59 -55.07
N PRO A 238 49.96 -31.46 -54.66
CA PRO A 238 50.99 -30.77 -55.45
C PRO A 238 52.31 -31.56 -55.59
N THR A 239 52.94 -31.47 -56.77
CA THR A 239 54.13 -32.25 -57.16
C THR A 239 55.36 -31.39 -57.45
N GLN A 240 56.01 -30.83 -56.41
CA GLN A 240 57.47 -30.52 -56.40
C GLN A 240 57.99 -30.08 -55.01
N PRO A 241 59.22 -30.47 -54.60
CA PRO A 241 59.82 -30.05 -53.33
C PRO A 241 60.73 -28.81 -53.46
N PRO A 242 60.74 -27.89 -52.48
CA PRO A 242 61.73 -26.80 -52.40
C PRO A 242 63.16 -27.31 -52.13
N THR A 243 64.16 -26.68 -52.78
CA THR A 243 65.52 -27.22 -52.93
C THR A 243 66.58 -26.62 -51.99
N ARG A 244 66.23 -26.37 -50.71
CA ARG A 244 67.22 -25.92 -49.71
C ARG A 244 66.87 -26.39 -48.28
N PRO A 245 67.79 -27.03 -47.54
CA PRO A 245 67.54 -27.43 -46.16
C PRO A 245 67.55 -26.21 -45.21
N PRO A 246 66.56 -26.05 -44.33
CA PRO A 246 66.67 -25.19 -43.17
C PRO A 246 67.71 -25.73 -42.17
N THR A 247 68.34 -24.83 -41.42
CA THR A 247 69.25 -25.16 -40.32
C THR A 247 68.53 -26.01 -39.26
N PRO A 248 69.19 -27.03 -38.65
CA PRO A 248 68.58 -27.75 -37.53
C PRO A 248 68.24 -26.80 -36.36
N PRO A 249 67.09 -26.99 -35.68
CA PRO A 249 66.72 -26.18 -34.53
C PRO A 249 67.66 -26.43 -33.34
N PRO A 250 67.86 -25.45 -32.43
CA PRO A 250 68.69 -25.61 -31.26
C PRO A 250 68.14 -26.71 -30.32
N THR A 251 69.02 -27.58 -29.84
CA THR A 251 68.68 -28.73 -28.98
C THR A 251 68.57 -28.40 -27.49
N GLN A 252 68.34 -27.13 -27.16
CA GLN A 252 67.86 -26.71 -25.83
C GLN A 252 66.59 -25.88 -26.00
N PRO A 253 65.53 -26.12 -25.20
CA PRO A 253 64.43 -25.17 -25.09
C PRO A 253 64.98 -23.85 -24.54
N PRO A 254 64.43 -22.68 -24.93
CA PRO A 254 64.80 -21.42 -24.31
C PRO A 254 64.53 -21.49 -22.82
N THR A 255 65.52 -21.14 -21.99
CA THR A 255 65.35 -21.05 -20.54
C THR A 255 64.19 -20.09 -20.26
N PRO A 256 63.16 -20.50 -19.51
CA PRO A 256 62.02 -19.63 -19.25
C PRO A 256 62.49 -18.37 -18.49
N PRO A 257 61.88 -17.19 -18.75
CA PRO A 257 62.25 -15.97 -18.06
C PRO A 257 62.08 -16.14 -16.55
N PRO A 258 62.91 -15.46 -15.72
CA PRO A 258 62.87 -15.61 -14.28
C PRO A 258 61.49 -15.21 -13.74
N LYS A 259 60.83 -16.14 -13.05
CA LYS A 259 59.54 -15.90 -12.38
C LYS A 259 59.76 -14.95 -11.20
N THR A 260 59.20 -13.75 -11.24
CA THR A 260 59.44 -12.66 -10.28
C THR A 260 58.19 -12.15 -9.58
N GLY A 261 56.99 -12.55 -10.03
CA GLY A 261 55.71 -12.26 -9.37
C GLY A 261 55.28 -13.31 -8.34
N VAL A 262 54.18 -13.02 -7.64
CA VAL A 262 53.67 -13.86 -6.53
C VAL A 262 52.97 -15.12 -7.06
N ALA A 263 53.03 -16.21 -6.29
CA ALA A 263 52.18 -17.37 -6.49
C ALA A 263 50.96 -17.31 -5.55
N ILE A 264 49.76 -17.42 -6.12
CA ILE A 264 48.53 -17.68 -5.38
C ILE A 264 48.28 -19.18 -5.44
N ALA A 265 47.91 -19.82 -4.33
CA ALA A 265 47.45 -21.21 -4.35
C ALA A 265 46.36 -21.46 -3.30
N GLY A 266 45.38 -22.29 -3.63
CA GLY A 266 44.30 -22.70 -2.74
C GLY A 266 43.62 -23.97 -3.23
N SER A 267 42.45 -24.29 -2.67
CA SER A 267 41.64 -25.43 -3.09
C SER A 267 40.19 -25.03 -3.39
N LEU A 268 39.55 -25.75 -4.30
CA LEU A 268 38.10 -25.76 -4.48
C LEU A 268 37.50 -27.06 -3.95
N PHE A 269 36.38 -26.97 -3.25
CA PHE A 269 35.54 -28.12 -2.90
C PHE A 269 34.13 -27.93 -3.43
N THR A 270 33.49 -29.04 -3.80
CA THR A 270 32.13 -29.06 -4.31
C THR A 270 31.20 -29.01 -3.11
N ASP A 271 30.77 -27.80 -2.79
CA ASP A 271 29.80 -27.52 -1.74
C ASP A 271 28.44 -28.08 -2.17
N ALA A 272 27.91 -28.99 -1.37
CA ALA A 272 26.79 -29.87 -1.70
C ALA A 272 25.47 -29.50 -0.99
N ASP A 273 25.52 -28.67 0.06
CA ASP A 273 24.34 -28.16 0.78
C ASP A 273 24.25 -26.62 0.84
N GLY A 274 25.28 -25.92 0.37
CA GLY A 274 25.41 -24.47 0.33
C GLY A 274 25.93 -23.82 1.61
N ASN A 275 26.40 -24.57 2.62
CA ASN A 275 26.80 -23.97 3.90
C ASN A 275 28.14 -23.21 3.87
N GLY A 276 28.95 -23.36 2.81
CA GLY A 276 30.20 -22.63 2.61
C GLY A 276 31.42 -23.19 3.36
N LYS A 277 31.30 -24.33 4.05
CA LYS A 277 32.39 -25.02 4.74
C LYS A 277 32.54 -26.43 4.20
N MET A 278 33.77 -26.90 4.05
CA MET A 278 34.01 -28.25 3.54
C MET A 278 33.67 -29.31 4.58
N ASP A 279 32.64 -30.10 4.29
CA ASP A 279 32.08 -31.09 5.21
C ASP A 279 32.49 -32.54 4.86
N ASN A 280 32.38 -33.47 5.81
CA ASN A 280 32.81 -34.88 5.65
C ASN A 280 32.10 -35.68 4.54
N LYS A 281 31.09 -35.11 3.88
CA LYS A 281 30.34 -35.72 2.76
C LYS A 281 30.76 -35.15 1.40
N GLU A 282 31.62 -34.14 1.39
CA GLU A 282 31.93 -33.34 0.21
C GLU A 282 33.26 -33.74 -0.41
N VAL A 283 33.48 -33.29 -1.64
CA VAL A 283 34.63 -33.70 -2.44
C VAL A 283 35.40 -32.50 -2.96
N TRP A 284 36.73 -32.61 -2.96
CA TRP A 284 37.59 -31.66 -3.65
C TRP A 284 37.26 -31.65 -5.15
N SER A 285 37.03 -30.46 -5.72
CA SER A 285 36.53 -30.33 -7.10
C SER A 285 37.68 -30.52 -8.09
N TYR A 286 37.76 -31.68 -8.75
CA TYR A 286 38.77 -31.97 -9.78
C TYR A 286 38.40 -31.38 -11.15
N GLY A 287 39.38 -30.87 -11.89
CA GLY A 287 39.23 -30.45 -13.29
C GLY A 287 38.51 -29.11 -13.53
N VAL A 288 38.22 -28.35 -12.46
CA VAL A 288 37.54 -27.05 -12.56
C VAL A 288 38.51 -26.01 -13.11
N THR A 289 38.10 -25.33 -14.18
CA THR A 289 38.90 -24.26 -14.80
C THR A 289 38.56 -22.91 -14.14
N LEU A 290 39.56 -22.32 -13.48
CA LEU A 290 39.49 -21.00 -12.86
C LEU A 290 40.27 -19.96 -13.67
N GLY A 291 39.77 -18.72 -13.67
CA GLY A 291 40.53 -17.53 -14.02
C GLY A 291 40.70 -16.63 -12.81
N LEU A 292 41.79 -15.87 -12.79
CA LEU A 292 42.05 -14.81 -11.83
C LEU A 292 41.70 -13.45 -12.44
N TYR A 293 40.92 -12.65 -11.73
CA TYR A 293 40.32 -11.40 -12.22
C TYR A 293 40.52 -10.27 -11.21
N ASN A 294 40.60 -9.02 -11.67
CA ASN A 294 40.64 -7.83 -10.81
C ASN A 294 39.27 -7.64 -10.12
N ILE A 295 39.27 -7.43 -8.80
CA ILE A 295 38.02 -7.30 -8.02
C ILE A 295 37.16 -6.11 -8.45
N ASN A 296 37.78 -5.02 -8.94
CA ASN A 296 37.16 -3.71 -9.13
C ASN A 296 36.58 -3.45 -10.53
N ASP A 297 37.13 -4.09 -11.59
CA ASP A 297 36.65 -3.95 -12.97
C ASP A 297 36.42 -5.27 -13.72
N LYS A 298 36.67 -6.42 -13.06
CA LYS A 298 36.59 -7.77 -13.64
C LYS A 298 37.44 -7.99 -14.91
N SER A 299 38.48 -7.18 -15.12
CA SER A 299 39.54 -7.50 -16.08
C SER A 299 40.32 -8.74 -15.65
N ARG A 300 41.03 -9.37 -16.59
CA ARG A 300 41.94 -10.48 -16.27
C ARG A 300 43.14 -9.97 -15.47
N ALA A 301 43.52 -10.72 -14.44
CA ALA A 301 44.75 -10.44 -13.72
C ALA A 301 45.97 -10.50 -14.67
N LEU A 302 46.92 -9.59 -14.45
CA LEU A 302 48.16 -9.51 -15.22
C LEU A 302 49.34 -10.02 -14.39
N ASP A 303 50.33 -10.57 -15.09
CA ASP A 303 51.63 -10.92 -14.54
C ASP A 303 52.51 -9.67 -14.37
N VAL A 304 53.62 -9.78 -13.64
CA VAL A 304 54.55 -8.64 -13.42
C VAL A 304 55.20 -8.08 -14.69
N ASN A 305 54.98 -8.71 -15.86
CA ASN A 305 55.44 -8.25 -17.18
C ASN A 305 54.28 -7.69 -18.04
N GLY A 306 53.05 -7.61 -17.52
CA GLY A 306 51.86 -7.09 -18.21
C GLY A 306 51.08 -8.11 -19.06
N ASN A 307 51.41 -9.41 -19.01
CA ASN A 307 50.70 -10.46 -19.74
C ASN A 307 49.51 -10.99 -18.94
N VAL A 308 48.48 -11.49 -19.60
CA VAL A 308 47.35 -12.16 -18.93
C VAL A 308 47.83 -13.40 -18.16
N VAL A 309 47.56 -13.46 -16.86
CA VAL A 309 47.80 -14.66 -16.03
C VAL A 309 46.93 -15.80 -16.58
N PRO A 310 47.51 -16.98 -16.91
CA PRO A 310 46.77 -18.11 -17.46
C PRO A 310 45.63 -18.61 -16.57
N ASN A 311 44.70 -19.39 -17.14
CA ASN A 311 43.75 -20.15 -16.34
C ASN A 311 44.49 -21.21 -15.51
N SER A 312 43.98 -21.48 -14.31
CA SER A 312 44.37 -22.65 -13.51
C SER A 312 43.31 -23.75 -13.66
N ILE A 313 43.71 -25.01 -13.50
CA ILE A 313 42.81 -26.16 -13.49
C ILE A 313 43.08 -26.95 -12.22
N THR A 314 42.03 -27.30 -11.47
CA THR A 314 42.20 -27.95 -10.17
C THR A 314 42.69 -29.40 -10.28
N GLY A 315 43.68 -29.74 -9.46
CA GLY A 315 44.19 -31.11 -9.28
C GLY A 315 43.22 -32.04 -8.53
N PRO A 316 43.54 -33.33 -8.39
CA PRO A 316 42.67 -34.31 -7.72
C PRO A 316 42.43 -34.04 -6.23
N ASP A 317 43.23 -33.18 -5.60
CA ASP A 317 43.08 -32.64 -4.24
C ASP A 317 42.43 -31.24 -4.23
N GLY A 318 41.76 -30.89 -5.34
CA GLY A 318 41.04 -29.62 -5.53
C GLY A 318 41.96 -28.41 -5.69
N ARG A 319 43.29 -28.60 -5.67
CA ARG A 319 44.24 -27.49 -5.64
C ARG A 319 44.38 -26.80 -6.99
N TYR A 320 44.36 -25.48 -6.96
CA TYR A 320 44.74 -24.62 -8.07
C TYR A 320 45.91 -23.73 -7.67
N SER A 321 46.64 -23.21 -8.66
CA SER A 321 47.62 -22.15 -8.47
C SER A 321 47.72 -21.20 -9.66
N PHE A 322 48.05 -19.95 -9.37
CA PHE A 322 48.38 -18.92 -10.35
C PHE A 322 49.79 -18.42 -10.03
N GLU A 323 50.66 -18.37 -11.03
CA GLU A 323 52.05 -17.93 -10.88
C GLU A 323 52.28 -16.53 -11.47
N ASN A 324 53.37 -15.89 -11.04
CA ASN A 324 53.90 -14.63 -11.58
C ASN A 324 52.95 -13.41 -11.47
N VAL A 325 51.94 -13.47 -10.60
CA VAL A 325 50.89 -12.44 -10.47
C VAL A 325 51.48 -11.12 -9.97
N ALA A 326 51.00 -10.01 -10.54
CA ALA A 326 51.35 -8.64 -10.13
C ALA A 326 50.70 -8.23 -8.79
N ASP A 327 51.02 -7.01 -8.31
CA ASP A 327 50.37 -6.39 -7.16
C ASP A 327 49.00 -5.78 -7.54
N GLY A 328 48.00 -5.99 -6.68
CA GLY A 328 46.60 -5.64 -6.96
C GLY A 328 45.59 -6.37 -6.07
N GLU A 329 44.31 -6.11 -6.30
CA GLU A 329 43.20 -6.77 -5.60
C GLU A 329 42.44 -7.66 -6.60
N TYR A 330 42.41 -8.96 -6.31
CA TYR A 330 41.90 -9.97 -7.23
C TYR A 330 40.81 -10.84 -6.61
N CYS A 331 40.13 -11.61 -7.45
CA CYS A 331 39.21 -12.67 -7.09
C CYS A 331 39.21 -13.78 -8.13
N LEU A 332 38.57 -14.90 -7.79
CA LEU A 332 38.47 -16.11 -8.59
C LEU A 332 37.10 -16.15 -9.28
N MET A 333 37.07 -16.57 -10.54
CA MET A 333 35.83 -16.85 -11.28
C MET A 333 35.95 -18.19 -12.02
N ILE A 334 34.84 -18.94 -12.11
CA ILE A 334 34.78 -20.19 -12.85
C ILE A 334 34.62 -19.88 -14.35
N VAL A 335 35.44 -20.51 -15.19
CA VAL A 335 35.49 -20.27 -16.65
C VAL A 335 34.98 -21.49 -17.45
N GLY A 336 34.83 -22.66 -16.81
CA GLY A 336 34.35 -23.90 -17.43
C GLY A 336 32.90 -24.27 -17.05
N PRO A 337 32.24 -25.16 -17.83
CA PRO A 337 30.88 -25.63 -17.54
C PRO A 337 30.83 -26.66 -16.38
N GLY A 338 29.63 -26.91 -15.86
CA GLY A 338 29.33 -27.94 -14.85
C GLY A 338 29.11 -27.43 -13.43
N TYR A 339 29.50 -26.18 -13.17
CA TYR A 339 29.30 -25.49 -11.90
C TYR A 339 28.58 -24.16 -12.14
N VAL A 340 27.81 -23.69 -11.17
CA VAL A 340 27.32 -22.31 -11.13
C VAL A 340 28.53 -21.41 -10.87
N ASN A 341 28.83 -20.48 -11.77
CA ASN A 341 29.89 -19.50 -11.54
C ASN A 341 29.44 -18.54 -10.40
N PRO A 342 30.12 -18.53 -9.24
CA PRO A 342 29.62 -17.81 -8.07
C PRO A 342 29.81 -16.29 -8.11
N GLY A 343 30.32 -15.75 -9.21
CA GLY A 343 30.74 -14.34 -9.29
C GLY A 343 32.22 -14.21 -8.97
N CYS A 344 32.56 -13.28 -8.09
CA CYS A 344 33.95 -12.85 -7.83
C CYS A 344 34.38 -13.30 -6.43
N VAL A 345 34.87 -14.54 -6.34
CA VAL A 345 35.06 -15.21 -5.05
C VAL A 345 36.47 -15.01 -4.48
N GLY A 346 36.52 -14.60 -3.21
CA GLY A 346 37.73 -14.39 -2.44
C GLY A 346 38.38 -13.02 -2.67
N ASP A 347 38.46 -12.21 -1.62
CA ASP A 347 39.14 -10.90 -1.65
C ASP A 347 40.66 -11.10 -1.54
N LEU A 348 41.34 -11.27 -2.68
CA LEU A 348 42.77 -11.60 -2.77
C LEU A 348 43.62 -10.34 -2.95
N VAL A 349 43.99 -9.71 -1.83
CA VAL A 349 44.80 -8.48 -1.81
C VAL A 349 46.30 -8.79 -1.85
N ILE A 350 46.93 -8.65 -3.01
CA ILE A 350 48.38 -8.78 -3.21
C ILE A 350 49.04 -7.40 -3.07
N LYS A 351 49.69 -7.15 -1.93
CA LYS A 351 50.45 -5.91 -1.70
C LYS A 351 51.92 -6.09 -2.07
N LYS A 352 52.50 -5.07 -2.71
CA LYS A 352 53.93 -4.99 -3.08
C LYS A 352 54.89 -5.21 -1.91
N SER A 353 54.47 -4.93 -0.68
CA SER A 353 55.20 -5.25 0.56
C SER A 353 55.50 -6.74 0.75
N ASN A 354 54.75 -7.62 0.10
CA ASN A 354 54.87 -9.07 0.25
C ASN A 354 55.81 -9.70 -0.82
N MET A 355 56.33 -8.86 -1.72
CA MET A 355 57.29 -9.20 -2.77
C MET A 355 58.71 -8.75 -2.36
N PRO A 356 59.55 -9.63 -1.78
CA PRO A 356 60.96 -9.32 -1.60
C PRO A 356 61.66 -9.22 -2.97
N PRO A 357 62.65 -8.32 -3.14
CA PRO A 357 63.40 -8.22 -4.40
C PRO A 357 64.32 -9.44 -4.58
N SER A 358 64.30 -10.02 -5.79
CA SER A 358 65.21 -11.13 -6.18
C SER A 358 66.67 -10.70 -6.14
N GLN A 359 67.57 -11.62 -5.79
CA GLN A 359 69.01 -11.39 -5.70
C GLN A 359 69.75 -12.21 -6.77
N PRO A 360 70.73 -11.64 -7.51
CA PRO A 360 71.37 -12.37 -8.61
C PRO A 360 72.10 -13.65 -8.16
N GLY A 361 71.57 -14.82 -8.54
CA GLY A 361 72.20 -16.13 -8.35
C GLY A 361 71.39 -17.17 -7.54
N ASP A 362 70.10 -16.92 -7.31
CA ASP A 362 69.24 -17.61 -6.33
C ASP A 362 68.56 -18.93 -6.81
N GLY A 363 68.84 -19.41 -8.02
CA GLY A 363 68.74 -20.84 -8.37
C GLY A 363 67.35 -21.50 -8.41
N VAL A 364 66.26 -20.74 -8.22
CA VAL A 364 64.84 -21.16 -8.22
C VAL A 364 64.41 -22.03 -7.02
N SER A 365 63.31 -21.66 -6.33
CA SER A 365 62.21 -22.59 -5.91
C SER A 365 61.18 -22.10 -4.86
N SER A 366 60.86 -20.80 -4.72
CA SER A 366 59.51 -20.33 -4.30
C SER A 366 59.39 -18.80 -4.29
N PRO A 367 58.45 -18.17 -5.02
CA PRO A 367 57.85 -16.93 -4.55
C PRO A 367 57.01 -17.21 -3.29
N ASN A 368 56.77 -16.20 -2.44
CA ASN A 368 55.88 -16.35 -1.29
C ASN A 368 54.50 -16.84 -1.75
N VAL A 369 54.14 -18.09 -1.45
CA VAL A 369 52.84 -18.64 -1.81
C VAL A 369 51.78 -18.01 -0.90
N LEU A 370 50.97 -17.12 -1.46
CA LEU A 370 49.72 -16.69 -0.83
C LEU A 370 48.76 -17.88 -0.85
N LYS A 371 48.80 -18.65 0.25
CA LYS A 371 47.80 -19.68 0.55
C LYS A 371 46.48 -18.99 0.82
N THR A 372 45.54 -19.16 -0.10
CA THR A 372 44.16 -18.70 0.03
C THR A 372 43.35 -19.74 0.81
N GLY A 373 42.08 -19.43 1.09
CA GLY A 373 41.17 -20.39 1.71
C GLY A 373 40.83 -21.57 0.80
N SER A 374 40.10 -22.53 1.36
CA SER A 374 39.29 -23.43 0.53
C SER A 374 38.01 -22.68 0.13
N TYR A 375 37.66 -22.69 -1.15
CA TYR A 375 36.44 -22.02 -1.64
C TYR A 375 35.40 -23.03 -2.11
N ALA A 376 34.15 -22.77 -1.74
CA ALA A 376 32.99 -23.51 -2.17
C ALA A 376 32.71 -23.25 -3.67
N VAL A 377 32.40 -24.30 -4.42
CA VAL A 377 31.79 -24.20 -5.76
C VAL A 377 30.55 -25.08 -5.86
N PHE A 378 29.50 -24.53 -6.47
CA PHE A 378 28.17 -25.14 -6.46
C PHE A 378 27.88 -25.87 -7.79
N PRO A 379 27.33 -27.10 -7.79
CA PRO A 379 26.94 -27.79 -9.03
C PRO A 379 25.90 -27.01 -9.84
N SER A 380 25.94 -27.08 -11.17
CA SER A 380 24.83 -26.58 -12.00
C SER A 380 23.60 -27.50 -11.92
N GLY A 381 22.38 -26.96 -11.93
CA GLY A 381 21.15 -27.76 -11.87
C GLY A 381 19.96 -27.18 -12.64
N ASN A 382 18.80 -27.83 -12.53
CA ASN A 382 17.59 -27.52 -13.31
C ASN A 382 16.45 -26.89 -12.48
N PHE A 383 16.64 -26.59 -11.19
CA PHE A 383 15.62 -25.92 -10.39
C PHE A 383 15.41 -24.48 -10.86
N GLY A 384 14.20 -23.97 -10.61
CA GLY A 384 13.80 -22.62 -10.91
C GLY A 384 12.58 -22.21 -10.11
N GLY A 385 12.47 -20.91 -9.84
CA GLY A 385 11.32 -20.30 -9.16
C GLY A 385 10.53 -19.41 -10.11
N SER A 386 9.26 -19.17 -9.80
CA SER A 386 8.40 -18.24 -10.53
C SER A 386 7.32 -17.64 -9.62
N GLY A 387 6.73 -16.52 -10.05
CA GLY A 387 5.66 -15.84 -9.32
C GLY A 387 5.05 -14.69 -10.12
N VAL A 388 4.03 -14.06 -9.54
CA VAL A 388 3.36 -12.88 -10.07
C VAL A 388 3.43 -11.73 -9.05
N ILE A 389 3.88 -10.56 -9.49
CA ILE A 389 3.78 -9.33 -8.70
C ILE A 389 2.57 -8.54 -9.21
N TYR A 390 1.69 -8.11 -8.30
CA TYR A 390 0.41 -7.51 -8.64
C TYR A 390 0.02 -6.39 -7.69
N SER A 391 -0.84 -5.49 -8.19
CA SER A 391 -1.48 -4.42 -7.43
C SER A 391 -2.62 -5.03 -6.64
N ASP A 392 -2.31 -5.41 -5.40
CA ASP A 392 -3.28 -5.95 -4.44
C ASP A 392 -4.11 -4.79 -3.90
N GLN A 393 -5.37 -4.72 -4.35
CA GLN A 393 -6.26 -3.61 -4.04
C GLN A 393 -7.20 -3.87 -2.87
N ASP A 394 -7.53 -5.12 -2.53
CA ASP A 394 -8.38 -5.46 -1.38
C ASP A 394 -7.59 -5.93 -0.15
N PHE A 395 -6.26 -6.06 -0.29
CA PHE A 395 -5.28 -6.41 0.74
C PHE A 395 -5.40 -7.85 1.22
N ASN A 396 -5.81 -8.76 0.32
CA ASN A 396 -5.98 -10.18 0.62
C ASN A 396 -4.70 -11.03 0.37
N ASN A 397 -3.67 -10.48 -0.28
CA ASN A 397 -2.48 -11.17 -0.78
C ASN A 397 -2.75 -12.52 -1.49
N TYR A 398 -3.78 -12.54 -2.32
CA TYR A 398 -4.16 -13.64 -3.20
C TYR A 398 -4.44 -13.11 -4.60
N PHE A 399 -3.62 -13.50 -5.58
CA PHE A 399 -3.73 -13.01 -6.95
C PHE A 399 -5.05 -13.44 -7.61
N SER A 400 -5.96 -12.48 -7.77
CA SER A 400 -7.30 -12.66 -8.33
C SER A 400 -7.45 -12.08 -9.74
N PRO A 401 -8.50 -12.43 -10.50
CA PRO A 401 -8.80 -11.81 -11.79
C PRO A 401 -9.11 -10.31 -11.73
N SER A 402 -9.27 -9.73 -10.53
CA SER A 402 -9.47 -8.30 -10.30
C SER A 402 -8.15 -7.53 -10.14
N ASP A 403 -7.04 -8.21 -9.84
CA ASP A 403 -5.77 -7.57 -9.53
C ASP A 403 -5.00 -7.20 -10.80
N THR A 404 -4.38 -6.02 -10.79
CA THR A 404 -3.63 -5.52 -11.95
C THR A 404 -2.17 -5.93 -11.82
N PRO A 405 -1.60 -6.75 -12.73
CA PRO A 405 -0.21 -7.17 -12.61
C PRO A 405 0.79 -6.00 -12.78
N ILE A 406 1.94 -6.09 -12.11
CA ILE A 406 2.95 -5.02 -12.07
C ILE A 406 4.23 -5.47 -12.79
N SER A 407 4.46 -4.89 -13.96
CA SER A 407 5.69 -5.08 -14.75
C SER A 407 6.85 -4.22 -14.23
N GLY A 408 8.09 -4.57 -14.60
CA GLY A 408 9.28 -3.77 -14.29
C GLY A 408 9.84 -3.92 -12.86
N ILE A 409 9.28 -4.80 -12.03
CA ILE A 409 9.81 -5.12 -10.69
C ILE A 409 11.04 -6.01 -10.85
N ILE A 410 12.14 -5.65 -10.19
CA ILE A 410 13.38 -6.45 -10.21
C ILE A 410 13.34 -7.48 -9.09
N VAL A 411 13.62 -8.73 -9.45
CA VAL A 411 13.77 -9.86 -8.53
C VAL A 411 15.22 -10.33 -8.59
N ASN A 412 15.97 -10.08 -7.52
CA ASN A 412 17.36 -10.49 -7.36
C ASN A 412 17.42 -11.85 -6.66
N VAL A 413 18.29 -12.75 -7.14
CA VAL A 413 18.61 -14.03 -6.49
C VAL A 413 20.08 -14.02 -6.10
N TYR A 414 20.36 -14.27 -4.81
CA TYR A 414 21.72 -14.32 -4.26
C TYR A 414 22.12 -15.75 -3.90
N LEU A 415 23.41 -16.04 -4.05
CA LEU A 415 24.00 -17.36 -3.75
C LEU A 415 24.14 -17.61 -2.24
N PRO A 416 24.34 -18.89 -1.84
CA PRO A 416 24.53 -19.27 -0.44
C PRO A 416 25.67 -18.50 0.27
N VAL A 417 26.80 -18.27 -0.40
CA VAL A 417 28.01 -17.71 0.20
C VAL A 417 28.48 -16.47 -0.56
N TYR A 418 29.27 -15.62 0.10
CA TYR A 418 29.92 -14.42 -0.44
C TYR A 418 28.99 -13.24 -0.82
N GLY A 419 27.66 -13.44 -0.74
CA GLY A 419 26.65 -12.40 -0.93
C GLY A 419 26.51 -11.85 -2.35
N ASP A 420 27.07 -12.55 -3.33
CA ASP A 420 27.06 -12.15 -4.74
C ASP A 420 25.73 -12.47 -5.43
N LEU A 421 25.37 -11.60 -6.39
CA LEU A 421 24.15 -11.67 -7.18
C LEU A 421 24.32 -12.75 -8.27
N LEU A 422 23.49 -13.79 -8.21
CA LEU A 422 23.49 -14.87 -9.21
C LEU A 422 22.79 -14.44 -10.49
N THR A 423 21.60 -13.85 -10.34
CA THR A 423 20.77 -13.41 -11.45
C THR A 423 19.78 -12.35 -10.97
N SER A 424 19.36 -11.50 -11.90
CA SER A 424 18.36 -10.46 -11.72
C SER A 424 17.34 -10.61 -12.85
N VAL A 425 16.10 -10.94 -12.52
CA VAL A 425 15.01 -11.03 -13.49
C VAL A 425 14.00 -9.90 -13.27
N VAL A 426 13.28 -9.52 -14.31
CA VAL A 426 12.34 -8.38 -14.28
C VAL A 426 10.95 -8.88 -14.65
N THR A 427 9.91 -8.43 -13.93
CA THR A 427 8.53 -8.83 -14.23
C THR A 427 8.07 -8.38 -15.61
N ASP A 428 7.43 -9.31 -16.34
CA ASP A 428 6.88 -9.10 -17.67
C ASP A 428 5.62 -8.21 -17.65
N ALA A 429 5.03 -7.95 -18.83
CA ALA A 429 3.80 -7.18 -18.94
C ALA A 429 2.58 -7.76 -18.19
N ASN A 430 2.64 -9.03 -17.79
CA ASN A 430 1.64 -9.75 -17.00
C ASN A 430 2.06 -9.89 -15.52
N GLY A 431 3.06 -9.11 -15.06
CA GLY A 431 3.61 -9.15 -13.70
C GLY A 431 4.39 -10.42 -13.37
N ARG A 432 4.62 -11.31 -14.35
CA ARG A 432 5.23 -12.63 -14.15
C ARG A 432 6.74 -12.56 -14.23
N PHE A 433 7.40 -13.39 -13.45
CA PHE A 433 8.82 -13.64 -13.58
C PHE A 433 9.15 -15.12 -13.36
N SER A 434 10.30 -15.55 -13.85
CA SER A 434 10.89 -16.82 -13.49
C SER A 434 12.42 -16.77 -13.61
N PHE A 435 13.10 -17.62 -12.85
CA PHE A 435 14.54 -17.86 -12.92
C PHE A 435 14.81 -19.37 -12.90
N THR A 436 15.89 -19.83 -13.52
CA THR A 436 16.24 -21.26 -13.69
C THR A 436 17.76 -21.45 -13.58
N GLY A 437 18.23 -22.71 -13.65
CA GLY A 437 19.66 -23.05 -13.63
C GLY A 437 20.22 -23.41 -12.25
N LEU A 438 19.34 -23.56 -11.25
CA LEU A 438 19.72 -23.73 -9.85
C LEU A 438 19.89 -25.21 -9.47
N PRO A 439 20.87 -25.58 -8.64
CA PRO A 439 20.92 -26.90 -8.03
C PRO A 439 19.81 -27.07 -6.98
N VAL A 440 19.26 -28.28 -6.88
CA VAL A 440 18.25 -28.65 -5.87
C VAL A 440 18.94 -28.88 -4.52
N GLY A 441 18.30 -28.44 -3.43
CA GLY A 441 18.82 -28.57 -2.05
C GLY A 441 19.52 -27.32 -1.53
N PHE A 442 19.83 -26.34 -2.38
CA PHE A 442 20.66 -25.19 -2.01
C PHE A 442 19.84 -24.03 -1.42
N PRO A 443 20.32 -23.38 -0.34
CA PRO A 443 19.68 -22.21 0.25
C PRO A 443 19.89 -20.95 -0.61
N LEU A 444 18.83 -20.15 -0.77
CA LEU A 444 18.82 -18.96 -1.62
C LEU A 444 18.12 -17.79 -0.92
N ARG A 445 18.62 -16.57 -1.15
CA ARG A 445 17.97 -15.32 -0.74
C ARG A 445 17.41 -14.64 -1.98
N VAL A 446 16.10 -14.39 -1.99
CA VAL A 446 15.38 -13.74 -3.09
C VAL A 446 14.86 -12.39 -2.61
N GLU A 447 15.23 -11.31 -3.29
CA GLU A 447 14.89 -9.93 -2.93
C GLU A 447 14.05 -9.26 -4.03
N PHE A 448 13.04 -8.49 -3.62
CA PHE A 448 12.09 -7.82 -4.50
C PHE A 448 12.25 -6.29 -4.42
N VAL A 449 12.80 -5.68 -5.47
CA VAL A 449 13.05 -4.24 -5.52
C VAL A 449 11.81 -3.53 -6.06
N ILE A 450 10.96 -3.05 -5.14
CA ILE A 450 9.70 -2.36 -5.45
C ILE A 450 9.87 -0.82 -5.48
N PRO A 451 8.95 -0.06 -6.10
CA PRO A 451 9.00 1.40 -6.06
C PRO A 451 8.75 1.94 -4.64
N THR A 452 9.32 3.11 -4.33
CA THR A 452 9.27 3.75 -3.00
C THR A 452 7.87 3.95 -2.44
N ASP A 453 6.88 4.09 -3.31
CA ASP A 453 5.53 4.51 -2.96
C ASP A 453 4.60 3.31 -2.73
N TYR A 454 5.12 2.10 -2.96
CA TYR A 454 4.45 0.83 -2.68
C TYR A 454 4.96 0.19 -1.37
N VAL A 455 4.17 -0.74 -0.86
CA VAL A 455 4.49 -1.62 0.27
C VAL A 455 3.93 -3.02 -0.01
N SER A 456 4.55 -4.06 0.53
CA SER A 456 4.01 -5.42 0.46
C SER A 456 2.80 -5.57 1.38
N THR A 457 1.72 -6.15 0.87
CA THR A 457 0.56 -6.61 1.65
C THR A 457 0.77 -8.03 2.20
N GLY A 458 1.76 -8.76 1.68
CA GLY A 458 1.83 -10.22 1.73
C GLY A 458 3.02 -10.84 2.47
N GLY A 459 3.75 -10.07 3.28
CA GLY A 459 4.96 -10.52 3.95
C GLY A 459 6.24 -9.86 3.45
N SER A 460 7.38 -10.44 3.81
CA SER A 460 8.71 -9.91 3.51
C SER A 460 9.01 -9.83 2.00
N LEU A 461 9.62 -8.72 1.59
CA LEU A 461 10.26 -8.54 0.27
C LEU A 461 11.64 -9.22 0.17
N VAL A 462 12.03 -9.96 1.20
CA VAL A 462 13.24 -10.78 1.29
C VAL A 462 12.82 -12.18 1.74
N LYS A 463 12.88 -13.16 0.84
CA LYS A 463 12.55 -14.56 1.15
C LYS A 463 13.83 -15.40 1.22
N PHE A 464 13.98 -16.18 2.28
CA PHE A 464 14.98 -17.24 2.40
C PHE A 464 14.29 -18.58 2.12
N ILE A 465 14.86 -19.39 1.22
CA ILE A 465 14.26 -20.65 0.76
C ILE A 465 15.32 -21.71 0.52
N THR A 466 14.91 -22.98 0.46
CA THR A 466 15.73 -24.07 -0.10
C THR A 466 15.23 -24.43 -1.50
N ALA A 467 16.13 -24.45 -2.48
CA ALA A 467 15.84 -24.84 -3.86
C ALA A 467 15.23 -26.26 -3.93
N GLY A 468 14.14 -26.42 -4.66
CA GLY A 468 13.39 -27.68 -4.75
C GLY A 468 12.22 -27.81 -3.76
N GLN A 469 12.06 -26.90 -2.79
CA GLN A 469 10.79 -26.77 -2.06
C GLN A 469 9.73 -26.06 -2.91
N SER A 470 8.47 -26.09 -2.47
CA SER A 470 7.38 -25.38 -3.14
C SER A 470 7.49 -23.87 -2.89
N THR A 471 7.84 -23.12 -3.93
CA THR A 471 8.10 -21.67 -3.83
C THR A 471 7.01 -20.85 -4.51
N ASP A 472 5.99 -20.43 -3.75
CA ASP A 472 5.12 -19.36 -4.22
C ASP A 472 5.80 -17.99 -3.98
N PHE A 473 6.14 -17.32 -5.08
CA PHE A 473 6.65 -15.95 -5.08
C PHE A 473 5.63 -14.91 -5.57
N ASN A 474 4.33 -15.22 -5.53
CA ASN A 474 3.28 -14.23 -5.62
C ASN A 474 3.45 -13.19 -4.48
N ILE A 475 3.36 -11.91 -4.83
CA ILE A 475 3.42 -10.79 -3.87
C ILE A 475 2.41 -9.71 -4.28
N GLY A 476 1.45 -9.47 -3.40
CA GLY A 476 0.60 -8.29 -3.44
C GLY A 476 1.36 -7.02 -3.03
N LEU A 477 1.28 -5.98 -3.86
CA LEU A 477 1.80 -4.65 -3.56
C LEU A 477 0.67 -3.63 -3.54
N ALA A 478 0.60 -2.83 -2.49
CA ALA A 478 -0.33 -1.72 -2.37
C ALA A 478 0.40 -0.37 -2.39
N LEU A 479 -0.24 0.68 -2.92
CA LEU A 479 0.23 2.04 -2.73
C LEU A 479 0.12 2.42 -1.25
N LYS A 480 1.19 2.97 -0.67
CA LYS A 480 1.25 3.36 0.75
C LYS A 480 0.12 4.30 1.18
N SER A 481 -0.27 5.23 0.32
CA SER A 481 -1.41 6.13 0.56
C SER A 481 -2.77 5.43 0.70
N LEU A 482 -2.87 4.15 0.32
CA LEU A 482 -4.05 3.31 0.49
C LEU A 482 -3.96 2.39 1.72
N THR A 483 -2.82 2.33 2.41
CA THR A 483 -2.59 1.40 3.54
C THR A 483 -2.60 2.10 4.90
N ASP A 484 -3.13 3.32 5.01
CA ASP A 484 -3.20 4.07 6.28
C ASP A 484 -4.10 3.35 7.32
N PRO A 485 -3.56 2.82 8.43
CA PRO A 485 -4.36 2.23 9.50
C PRO A 485 -5.16 3.28 10.29
N ASN A 486 -4.85 4.58 10.18
CA ASN A 486 -5.74 5.64 10.66
C ASN A 486 -6.98 5.82 9.77
N ALA A 487 -7.15 5.01 8.72
CA ALA A 487 -8.41 4.88 7.99
C ALA A 487 -9.23 3.65 8.43
N GLY A 488 -8.73 2.80 9.35
CA GLY A 488 -9.41 1.60 9.84
C GLY A 488 -10.58 1.87 10.79
N PRO A 489 -11.14 0.83 11.46
CA PRO A 489 -12.41 0.90 12.21
C PRO A 489 -12.41 1.85 13.44
N MET A 490 -11.26 2.43 13.80
CA MET A 490 -11.15 3.49 14.81
C MET A 490 -11.48 4.89 14.26
N ASN A 491 -11.45 5.09 12.94
CA ASN A 491 -11.41 6.41 12.30
C ASN A 491 -12.20 6.42 10.97
N PRO A 492 -13.54 6.50 11.01
CA PRO A 492 -14.35 6.58 9.80
C PRO A 492 -14.09 7.87 9.01
N MET A 493 -14.08 7.77 7.68
CA MET A 493 -13.95 8.89 6.74
C MET A 493 -15.31 9.59 6.49
N SER A 494 -16.37 8.79 6.50
CA SER A 494 -17.77 9.16 6.29
C SER A 494 -18.67 8.18 7.05
N PHE A 495 -19.97 8.45 7.06
CA PHE A 495 -20.98 7.60 7.67
C PHE A 495 -22.11 7.35 6.67
N VAL A 496 -22.61 6.13 6.58
CA VAL A 496 -23.77 5.78 5.76
C VAL A 496 -24.97 5.57 6.67
N THR A 497 -26.12 6.14 6.30
CA THR A 497 -27.39 5.97 6.99
C THR A 497 -28.54 5.92 5.99
N THR A 498 -29.69 5.34 6.37
CA THR A 498 -30.89 5.32 5.53
C THR A 498 -31.88 6.42 5.91
N THR A 499 -32.59 6.92 4.89
CA THR A 499 -33.71 7.85 5.02
C THR A 499 -34.99 7.20 4.50
N PHE A 500 -36.07 7.21 5.28
CA PHE A 500 -37.37 6.67 4.86
C PHE A 500 -38.16 7.71 4.05
N VAL A 501 -38.81 7.28 2.97
CA VAL A 501 -39.56 8.14 2.04
C VAL A 501 -41.01 7.70 1.96
N LYS A 502 -41.93 8.67 2.05
CA LYS A 502 -43.37 8.42 2.02
C LYS A 502 -43.85 7.95 0.65
N GLY A 503 -44.70 6.93 0.64
CA GLY A 503 -45.42 6.40 -0.50
C GLY A 503 -44.69 5.28 -1.25
N GLN A 504 -45.19 5.00 -2.45
CA GLN A 504 -44.74 3.88 -3.28
C GLN A 504 -43.34 4.11 -3.87
N TYR A 505 -42.51 3.06 -3.92
CA TYR A 505 -41.13 3.13 -4.44
C TYR A 505 -41.07 3.64 -5.89
N ASN A 506 -42.08 3.32 -6.71
CA ASN A 506 -42.23 3.76 -8.09
C ASN A 506 -43.13 5.00 -8.28
N GLY A 507 -43.63 5.59 -7.18
CA GLY A 507 -44.62 6.66 -7.17
C GLY A 507 -44.05 8.08 -7.29
N ARG A 508 -44.75 9.06 -6.72
CA ARG A 508 -44.38 10.49 -6.82
C ARG A 508 -42.99 10.81 -6.25
N ASN A 509 -42.59 10.14 -5.18
CA ASN A 509 -41.36 10.44 -4.44
C ASN A 509 -40.21 9.47 -4.79
N LYS A 510 -40.34 8.74 -5.91
CA LYS A 510 -39.42 7.66 -6.33
C LYS A 510 -37.94 8.05 -6.42
N ASP A 511 -37.66 9.30 -6.82
CA ASP A 511 -36.29 9.82 -7.00
C ASP A 511 -35.73 10.50 -5.74
N HIS A 512 -36.46 10.46 -4.62
CA HIS A 512 -36.01 11.02 -3.35
C HIS A 512 -34.88 10.16 -2.73
N PRO A 513 -33.84 10.76 -2.11
CA PRO A 513 -32.78 10.02 -1.42
C PRO A 513 -33.31 9.07 -0.34
N VAL A 514 -32.71 7.87 -0.29
CA VAL A 514 -33.00 6.81 0.69
C VAL A 514 -31.74 6.21 1.32
N VAL A 515 -30.61 6.20 0.63
CA VAL A 515 -29.31 5.88 1.24
C VAL A 515 -28.39 7.05 1.02
N VAL A 516 -27.85 7.62 2.10
CA VAL A 516 -26.99 8.79 2.07
C VAL A 516 -25.68 8.52 2.79
N GLU A 517 -24.59 9.01 2.21
CA GLU A 517 -23.27 9.02 2.82
C GLU A 517 -22.90 10.45 3.21
N ILE A 518 -22.43 10.62 4.44
CA ILE A 518 -22.23 11.91 5.12
C ILE A 518 -20.77 11.98 5.57
N SER A 519 -20.04 13.00 5.13
CA SER A 519 -18.63 13.21 5.52
C SER A 519 -18.46 13.28 7.05
N LYS A 520 -17.35 12.75 7.58
CA LYS A 520 -17.04 12.93 9.01
C LYS A 520 -16.93 14.39 9.43
N GLU A 521 -16.66 15.30 8.49
CA GLU A 521 -16.55 16.75 8.73
C GLU A 521 -17.89 17.50 8.61
N ALA A 522 -19.00 16.80 8.40
CA ALA A 522 -20.32 17.40 8.21
C ALA A 522 -20.72 18.32 9.39
N THR A 523 -21.16 19.53 9.03
CA THR A 523 -21.74 20.55 9.93
C THR A 523 -22.80 21.36 9.17
N GLY A 524 -23.73 21.99 9.88
CA GLY A 524 -24.82 22.75 9.26
C GLY A 524 -25.97 21.87 8.74
N LYS A 525 -26.62 22.30 7.66
CA LYS A 525 -27.88 21.72 7.16
C LYS A 525 -27.80 21.28 5.69
N GLY A 526 -27.68 19.97 5.45
CA GLY A 526 -27.51 19.34 4.14
C GLY A 526 -28.37 19.92 3.01
N TYR A 527 -29.67 19.56 2.94
CA TYR A 527 -30.53 19.99 1.83
C TYR A 527 -30.96 21.47 1.87
N GLN A 528 -30.61 22.25 2.91
CA GLN A 528 -31.01 23.66 3.03
C GLN A 528 -29.89 24.66 2.73
N ASP A 529 -28.61 24.26 2.88
CA ASP A 529 -27.45 25.13 2.66
C ASP A 529 -26.52 24.53 1.58
N LYS A 530 -26.23 25.32 0.54
CA LYS A 530 -25.37 24.92 -0.58
C LYS A 530 -23.94 24.55 -0.14
N SER A 531 -23.45 25.08 0.98
CA SER A 531 -22.15 24.73 1.55
C SER A 531 -22.21 23.37 2.25
N ALA A 532 -23.23 23.15 3.08
CA ALA A 532 -23.43 21.92 3.84
C ALA A 532 -23.84 20.72 2.98
N ASN A 533 -24.53 20.95 1.85
CA ASN A 533 -24.88 19.90 0.89
C ASN A 533 -23.64 19.17 0.32
N ASN A 534 -22.48 19.82 0.27
CA ASN A 534 -21.22 19.18 -0.20
C ASN A 534 -20.71 18.10 0.77
N TYR A 535 -21.22 18.04 2.01
CA TYR A 535 -20.91 16.97 2.94
C TYR A 535 -21.78 15.72 2.75
N MET A 536 -22.79 15.74 1.88
CA MET A 536 -23.68 14.60 1.62
C MET A 536 -23.56 14.07 0.19
N LYS A 537 -23.73 12.76 0.05
CA LYS A 537 -23.83 12.07 -1.23
C LYS A 537 -24.97 11.05 -1.18
N THR A 538 -25.97 11.20 -2.05
CA THR A 538 -26.97 10.16 -2.28
C THR A 538 -26.30 8.94 -2.92
N LEU A 539 -26.50 7.77 -2.33
CA LEU A 539 -26.04 6.48 -2.85
C LEU A 539 -27.18 5.67 -3.51
N ALA A 540 -28.41 5.83 -3.03
CA ALA A 540 -29.62 5.23 -3.61
C ALA A 540 -30.86 6.08 -3.32
N THR A 541 -31.88 5.94 -4.17
CA THR A 541 -33.18 6.62 -4.07
C THR A 541 -34.32 5.62 -3.82
N HIS A 542 -35.52 6.12 -3.50
CA HIS A 542 -36.67 5.27 -3.12
C HIS A 542 -37.02 4.20 -4.16
N LYS A 543 -36.89 4.50 -5.46
CA LYS A 543 -37.13 3.54 -6.55
C LYS A 543 -36.16 2.35 -6.57
N ASP A 544 -34.95 2.55 -6.04
CA ASP A 544 -33.85 1.60 -6.19
C ASP A 544 -33.90 0.53 -5.08
N VAL A 545 -34.27 0.93 -3.86
CA VAL A 545 -34.24 0.06 -2.67
C VAL A 545 -35.51 0.09 -1.78
N GLY A 546 -36.36 1.11 -1.92
CA GLY A 546 -37.53 1.35 -1.08
C GLY A 546 -37.23 1.48 0.41
N SER A 547 -38.16 1.12 1.28
CA SER A 547 -37.98 1.13 2.73
C SER A 547 -36.83 0.19 3.19
N VAL A 548 -35.74 0.77 3.69
CA VAL A 548 -34.54 0.06 4.20
C VAL A 548 -34.06 0.61 5.55
N HIS A 549 -33.47 -0.24 6.41
CA HIS A 549 -33.02 0.16 7.75
C HIS A 549 -31.59 -0.25 8.09
N GLY A 550 -31.26 -1.54 8.08
CA GLY A 550 -29.95 -2.03 8.48
C GLY A 550 -28.88 -1.64 7.47
N VAL A 551 -27.72 -1.20 7.95
CA VAL A 551 -26.62 -0.66 7.14
C VAL A 551 -25.31 -1.32 7.55
N ALA A 552 -24.58 -1.87 6.58
CA ALA A 552 -23.24 -2.39 6.80
C ALA A 552 -22.27 -1.91 5.71
N TYR A 553 -20.98 -1.89 6.03
CA TYR A 553 -19.90 -1.50 5.12
C TYR A 553 -18.85 -2.60 5.06
N ASP A 554 -18.49 -2.99 3.84
CA ASP A 554 -17.40 -3.92 3.53
C ASP A 554 -16.16 -3.10 3.16
N PRO A 555 -15.12 -3.04 4.02
CA PRO A 555 -13.91 -2.27 3.74
C PRO A 555 -13.05 -2.87 2.62
N PHE A 556 -13.14 -4.18 2.38
CA PHE A 556 -12.31 -4.87 1.39
C PHE A 556 -12.78 -4.54 -0.04
N THR A 557 -14.09 -4.59 -0.32
CA THR A 557 -14.62 -4.20 -1.63
C THR A 557 -15.08 -2.74 -1.72
N GLY A 558 -15.21 -2.05 -0.59
CA GLY A 558 -15.82 -0.72 -0.51
C GLY A 558 -17.34 -0.73 -0.73
N ALA A 559 -18.00 -1.89 -0.69
CA ALA A 559 -19.44 -1.98 -0.86
C ALA A 559 -20.19 -1.50 0.39
N ARG A 560 -21.29 -0.75 0.18
CA ARG A 560 -22.29 -0.45 1.20
C ARG A 560 -23.44 -1.43 1.01
N PHE A 561 -23.91 -2.05 2.09
CA PHE A 561 -25.05 -2.97 2.07
C PHE A 561 -26.23 -2.38 2.86
N VAL A 562 -27.45 -2.52 2.33
CA VAL A 562 -28.68 -2.08 3.02
C VAL A 562 -29.77 -3.17 3.00
N SER A 563 -30.48 -3.34 4.11
CA SER A 563 -31.54 -4.36 4.28
C SER A 563 -32.95 -3.75 4.25
N SER A 564 -33.90 -4.42 3.59
CA SER A 564 -35.32 -4.04 3.56
C SER A 564 -35.92 -4.00 4.96
N TYR A 565 -36.77 -3.01 5.24
CA TYR A 565 -37.43 -2.83 6.55
C TYR A 565 -38.89 -2.46 6.40
N HIS A 566 -39.76 -3.00 7.28
CA HIS A 566 -41.18 -2.64 7.26
C HIS A 566 -41.47 -1.37 8.05
N LYS A 567 -41.96 -0.33 7.36
CA LYS A 567 -42.41 0.94 7.95
C LYS A 567 -43.74 1.35 7.31
N SER A 568 -44.73 1.73 8.12
CA SER A 568 -45.99 2.26 7.59
C SER A 568 -45.78 3.55 6.79
N ASN A 569 -46.55 3.70 5.71
CA ASN A 569 -46.48 4.75 4.70
C ASN A 569 -45.21 4.72 3.83
N SER A 570 -44.40 3.66 3.85
CA SER A 570 -43.20 3.52 3.02
C SER A 570 -43.14 2.11 2.41
N ASP A 571 -43.31 1.99 1.10
CA ASP A 571 -43.30 0.67 0.44
C ASP A 571 -41.90 0.04 0.45
N PHE A 572 -41.86 -1.29 0.39
CA PHE A 572 -40.62 -2.01 0.06
C PHE A 572 -40.14 -1.68 -1.36
N GLY A 573 -38.85 -1.84 -1.61
CA GLY A 573 -38.28 -1.67 -2.94
C GLY A 573 -38.65 -2.79 -3.92
N PRO A 574 -38.11 -2.75 -5.15
CA PRO A 574 -38.48 -3.67 -6.23
C PRO A 574 -38.22 -5.16 -5.92
N ALA A 575 -37.35 -5.49 -4.96
CA ALA A 575 -37.08 -6.86 -4.49
C ALA A 575 -37.88 -7.28 -3.24
N GLY A 576 -38.80 -6.43 -2.76
CA GLY A 576 -39.77 -6.78 -1.72
C GLY A 576 -39.19 -6.87 -0.30
N SER A 577 -39.89 -7.64 0.54
CA SER A 577 -39.78 -7.58 2.01
C SER A 577 -38.62 -8.37 2.64
N CYS A 578 -37.71 -8.95 1.84
CA CYS A 578 -36.48 -9.54 2.38
C CYS A 578 -35.29 -9.44 1.44
N ALA A 579 -35.07 -8.23 0.93
CA ALA A 579 -33.95 -7.90 0.07
C ALA A 579 -32.78 -7.35 0.89
N VAL A 580 -31.57 -7.83 0.59
CA VAL A 580 -30.32 -7.16 0.93
C VAL A 580 -29.73 -6.62 -0.37
N TYR A 581 -29.53 -5.30 -0.45
CA TYR A 581 -28.96 -4.63 -1.61
C TYR A 581 -27.47 -4.34 -1.40
N LYS A 582 -26.66 -4.45 -2.45
CA LYS A 582 -25.23 -4.09 -2.49
C LYS A 582 -25.06 -2.87 -3.39
N ILE A 583 -24.48 -1.81 -2.83
CA ILE A 583 -24.23 -0.53 -3.48
C ILE A 583 -22.72 -0.32 -3.57
N ARG A 584 -22.17 -0.24 -4.77
CA ARG A 584 -20.74 0.01 -5.02
C ARG A 584 -20.55 0.86 -6.27
N GLU A 585 -19.75 1.91 -6.17
CA GLU A 585 -19.35 2.77 -7.32
C GLU A 585 -20.53 3.36 -8.15
N GLY A 586 -21.72 3.49 -7.54
CA GLY A 586 -22.94 3.97 -8.20
C GLY A 586 -23.81 2.86 -8.81
N VAL A 587 -23.34 1.61 -8.82
CA VAL A 587 -24.12 0.43 -9.17
C VAL A 587 -24.87 -0.08 -7.93
N ILE A 588 -26.15 -0.39 -8.11
CA ILE A 588 -27.04 -0.94 -7.08
C ILE A 588 -27.56 -2.29 -7.58
N ASN A 589 -27.33 -3.35 -6.82
CA ASN A 589 -27.81 -4.71 -7.13
C ASN A 589 -28.49 -5.34 -5.91
N VAL A 590 -29.40 -6.28 -6.13
CA VAL A 590 -29.84 -7.21 -5.09
C VAL A 590 -28.70 -8.19 -4.84
N TRP A 591 -28.21 -8.28 -3.60
CA TRP A 591 -27.20 -9.27 -3.19
C TRP A 591 -27.84 -10.60 -2.78
N ALA A 592 -28.97 -10.51 -2.07
CA ALA A 592 -29.77 -11.66 -1.69
C ALA A 592 -31.24 -11.25 -1.60
N ASN A 593 -32.13 -12.04 -2.22
CA ASN A 593 -33.54 -12.07 -1.84
C ASN A 593 -33.79 -13.33 -1.01
N LEU A 594 -33.95 -13.17 0.30
CA LEU A 594 -34.01 -14.31 1.21
C LEU A 594 -35.32 -15.11 1.05
N ASN A 595 -36.41 -14.49 0.57
CA ASN A 595 -37.63 -15.23 0.22
C ASN A 595 -37.45 -16.17 -0.99
N GLU A 596 -36.49 -15.87 -1.89
CA GLU A 596 -36.15 -16.75 -3.01
C GLU A 596 -35.17 -17.84 -2.58
N ILE A 597 -34.15 -17.48 -1.79
CA ILE A 597 -33.05 -18.38 -1.39
C ILE A 597 -33.46 -19.35 -0.28
N LEU A 598 -34.18 -18.88 0.74
CA LEU A 598 -34.56 -19.67 1.94
C LEU A 598 -36.06 -20.06 1.95
N GLY A 599 -36.81 -19.68 0.92
CA GLY A 599 -38.22 -19.99 0.74
C GLY A 599 -39.18 -18.88 1.16
N PHE A 600 -40.34 -18.85 0.50
CA PHE A 600 -41.33 -17.79 0.67
C PHE A 600 -41.81 -17.66 2.12
N GLY A 601 -41.82 -16.42 2.64
CA GLY A 601 -42.34 -16.12 3.96
C GLY A 601 -41.33 -16.30 5.09
N VAL A 602 -40.06 -16.60 4.80
CA VAL A 602 -38.98 -16.67 5.81
C VAL A 602 -38.86 -15.37 6.61
N CYS A 603 -39.14 -14.21 6.00
CA CYS A 603 -39.17 -12.90 6.65
C CYS A 603 -40.59 -12.34 6.88
N GLY A 604 -41.58 -13.24 7.04
CA GLY A 604 -42.95 -12.91 7.43
C GLY A 604 -43.99 -12.90 6.31
N GLY A 605 -43.57 -12.96 5.04
CA GLY A 605 -44.47 -13.13 3.89
C GLY A 605 -45.40 -11.95 3.59
N TYR A 606 -45.19 -10.81 4.26
CA TYR A 606 -45.96 -9.60 4.08
C TYR A 606 -45.47 -8.82 2.85
N ASN A 607 -46.38 -8.52 1.93
CA ASN A 607 -46.17 -7.58 0.84
C ASN A 607 -46.83 -6.25 1.24
N HIS A 608 -46.01 -5.22 1.48
CA HIS A 608 -46.50 -3.88 1.74
C HIS A 608 -46.83 -3.16 0.43
N TYR A 609 -48.03 -2.60 0.34
CA TYR A 609 -48.46 -1.71 -0.73
C TYR A 609 -49.25 -0.56 -0.09
N PHE A 610 -48.80 0.67 -0.31
CA PHE A 610 -49.40 1.89 0.25
C PHE A 610 -50.91 1.98 -0.02
N ASP A 611 -51.74 1.90 1.02
CA ASP A 611 -53.20 2.00 0.92
C ASP A 611 -53.85 2.67 2.16
N PHE A 612 -55.17 2.84 2.12
CA PHE A 612 -55.92 3.53 3.18
C PHE A 612 -56.06 2.75 4.51
N ARG A 613 -55.46 1.56 4.65
CA ARG A 613 -55.62 0.63 5.79
C ARG A 613 -54.35 0.49 6.63
N GLU A 614 -53.28 1.19 6.30
CA GLU A 614 -51.98 1.28 7.00
C GLU A 614 -52.04 1.05 8.52
N THR A 615 -52.84 1.82 9.27
CA THR A 615 -52.97 1.70 10.74
C THR A 615 -53.51 0.34 11.24
N THR A 616 -54.18 -0.42 10.37
CA THR A 616 -54.83 -1.70 10.68
C THR A 616 -54.16 -2.92 10.03
N THR A 617 -53.36 -2.73 8.99
CA THR A 617 -52.70 -3.83 8.25
C THR A 617 -51.18 -3.78 8.37
N ALA A 618 -50.57 -2.60 8.21
CA ALA A 618 -49.12 -2.40 8.20
C ALA A 618 -48.57 -2.07 9.59
N GLY A 619 -49.22 -1.18 10.35
CA GLY A 619 -48.84 -0.82 11.71
C GLY A 619 -48.68 -2.00 12.68
N PRO A 620 -49.58 -3.00 12.71
CA PRO A 620 -49.47 -4.14 13.62
C PRO A 620 -48.24 -5.04 13.41
N VAL A 621 -47.66 -5.06 12.19
CA VAL A 621 -46.51 -5.91 11.83
C VAL A 621 -45.15 -5.19 11.90
N VAL A 622 -45.12 -3.89 12.19
CA VAL A 622 -43.89 -3.14 12.51
C VAL A 622 -43.12 -3.84 13.62
N GLY A 623 -41.82 -4.11 13.38
CA GLY A 623 -40.95 -4.84 14.31
C GLY A 623 -41.15 -6.37 14.34
N LYS A 624 -41.94 -6.94 13.42
CA LYS A 624 -42.30 -8.38 13.39
C LYS A 624 -42.15 -9.04 12.02
N VAL A 625 -41.82 -8.28 10.98
CA VAL A 625 -41.60 -8.77 9.60
C VAL A 625 -40.44 -8.01 8.96
N SER A 626 -39.88 -8.56 7.89
CA SER A 626 -38.67 -8.05 7.22
C SER A 626 -37.41 -8.13 8.10
N LEU A 627 -36.37 -7.37 7.74
CA LEU A 627 -35.03 -7.44 8.36
C LEU A 627 -34.81 -6.28 9.36
N GLY A 628 -33.96 -6.50 10.36
CA GLY A 628 -33.57 -5.51 11.37
C GLY A 628 -32.23 -4.85 11.06
N GLN A 629 -31.41 -4.67 12.10
CA GLN A 629 -30.00 -4.24 11.95
C GLN A 629 -29.20 -5.25 11.09
N MET A 630 -28.12 -4.76 10.53
CA MET A 630 -27.13 -5.53 9.79
C MET A 630 -25.72 -5.06 10.19
N THR A 631 -24.76 -5.98 10.29
CA THR A 631 -23.33 -5.67 10.45
C THR A 631 -22.48 -6.50 9.48
N TYR A 632 -21.21 -6.15 9.33
CA TYR A 632 -20.22 -6.89 8.52
C TYR A 632 -19.07 -7.35 9.42
N ASN A 633 -18.63 -8.60 9.27
CA ASN A 633 -17.33 -9.06 9.77
C ASN A 633 -16.78 -10.15 8.84
N ASN A 634 -15.47 -10.17 8.60
CA ASN A 634 -14.74 -11.26 7.94
C ASN A 634 -15.47 -11.87 6.73
N LYS A 635 -15.70 -11.05 5.69
CA LYS A 635 -16.41 -11.40 4.44
C LYS A 635 -17.85 -11.91 4.60
N ASN A 636 -18.49 -11.66 5.74
CA ASN A 636 -19.87 -12.06 6.01
C ASN A 636 -20.71 -10.88 6.53
N LEU A 637 -21.94 -10.78 6.04
CA LEU A 637 -22.98 -9.94 6.65
C LEU A 637 -23.71 -10.75 7.72
N TYR A 638 -24.01 -10.13 8.85
CA TYR A 638 -24.87 -10.67 9.89
C TYR A 638 -26.12 -9.80 9.95
N VAL A 639 -27.28 -10.38 9.66
CA VAL A 639 -28.55 -9.66 9.46
C VAL A 639 -29.63 -10.22 10.38
N THR A 640 -30.34 -9.37 11.10
CA THR A 640 -31.48 -9.80 11.92
C THR A 640 -32.72 -10.09 11.06
N ASN A 641 -33.35 -11.25 11.22
CA ASN A 641 -34.67 -11.58 10.66
C ASN A 641 -35.76 -11.45 11.74
N LEU A 642 -36.55 -10.36 11.64
CA LEU A 642 -37.56 -9.98 12.64
C LEU A 642 -38.75 -10.95 12.70
N ALA A 643 -38.99 -11.74 11.65
CA ALA A 643 -40.11 -12.68 11.58
C ALA A 643 -39.84 -14.05 12.21
N LYS A 644 -38.58 -14.32 12.61
CA LYS A 644 -38.13 -15.62 13.12
C LYS A 644 -37.29 -15.54 14.39
N ASN A 645 -37.01 -14.33 14.91
CA ASN A 645 -36.05 -14.08 15.98
C ASN A 645 -34.72 -14.83 15.74
N GLU A 646 -34.10 -14.60 14.58
CA GLU A 646 -32.82 -15.21 14.22
C GLU A 646 -31.85 -14.21 13.59
N ILE A 647 -30.55 -14.49 13.68
CA ILE A 647 -29.50 -13.84 12.90
C ILE A 647 -29.16 -14.73 11.70
N LEU A 648 -29.03 -14.12 10.53
CA LEU A 648 -28.59 -14.76 9.28
C LEU A 648 -27.17 -14.30 8.97
N ARG A 649 -26.24 -15.24 8.82
CA ARG A 649 -24.89 -14.96 8.30
C ARG A 649 -24.84 -15.27 6.82
N ILE A 650 -24.63 -14.25 6.00
CA ILE A 650 -24.66 -14.29 4.53
C ILE A 650 -23.25 -13.96 4.00
N PRO A 651 -22.65 -14.76 3.10
CA PRO A 651 -21.35 -14.43 2.52
C PRO A 651 -21.39 -13.16 1.64
N THR A 652 -20.24 -12.54 1.43
CA THR A 652 -20.06 -11.34 0.58
C THR A 652 -19.10 -11.54 -0.59
N ASP A 653 -18.34 -12.63 -0.54
CA ASP A 653 -17.32 -13.09 -1.48
C ASP A 653 -17.76 -14.32 -2.31
N ASP A 654 -18.74 -15.09 -1.82
CA ASP A 654 -19.47 -16.13 -2.57
C ASP A 654 -20.94 -15.73 -2.80
N THR A 655 -21.59 -16.35 -3.79
CA THR A 655 -23.01 -16.14 -4.12
C THR A 655 -23.90 -16.71 -3.00
N PRO A 656 -24.81 -15.93 -2.38
CA PRO A 656 -25.67 -16.44 -1.32
C PRO A 656 -26.59 -17.59 -1.75
N THR A 657 -26.55 -18.71 -1.03
CA THR A 657 -27.34 -19.92 -1.25
C THR A 657 -27.90 -20.49 0.06
N SER A 658 -28.87 -21.40 -0.02
CA SER A 658 -29.47 -22.04 1.16
C SER A 658 -28.51 -22.94 1.96
N SER A 659 -27.35 -23.30 1.40
CA SER A 659 -26.32 -24.10 2.06
C SER A 659 -25.17 -23.28 2.65
N ASN A 660 -24.84 -22.09 2.11
CA ASN A 660 -23.75 -21.25 2.65
C ASN A 660 -24.23 -20.16 3.64
N ILE A 661 -25.53 -19.88 3.72
CA ILE A 661 -26.12 -18.99 4.75
C ILE A 661 -26.31 -19.76 6.07
N LYS A 662 -25.53 -19.45 7.13
CA LYS A 662 -25.79 -20.00 8.48
C LYS A 662 -26.90 -19.19 9.17
N ARG A 663 -27.82 -19.90 9.83
CA ARG A 663 -28.89 -19.35 10.67
C ARG A 663 -28.56 -19.56 12.14
N TYR A 664 -28.80 -18.54 12.97
CA TYR A 664 -28.56 -18.54 14.41
C TYR A 664 -29.88 -18.14 15.10
N GLN A 665 -30.61 -19.11 15.63
CA GLN A 665 -31.86 -18.87 16.34
C GLN A 665 -31.57 -18.18 17.69
N VAL A 666 -32.28 -17.08 17.99
CA VAL A 666 -32.07 -16.30 19.22
C VAL A 666 -33.21 -16.62 20.21
N PRO A 667 -32.97 -17.47 21.23
CA PRO A 667 -34.01 -17.91 22.14
C PRO A 667 -34.58 -16.75 22.95
N ASN A 668 -35.85 -16.89 23.35
CA ASN A 668 -36.47 -16.05 24.37
C ASN A 668 -35.70 -16.16 25.70
N PRO A 669 -35.14 -15.05 26.24
CA PRO A 669 -34.29 -15.08 27.43
C PRO A 669 -35.04 -14.91 28.76
N GLY A 670 -36.39 -14.85 28.75
CA GLY A 670 -37.20 -14.71 29.96
C GLY A 670 -38.50 -13.90 29.82
N CYS A 671 -38.92 -13.57 28.60
CA CYS A 671 -40.26 -13.03 28.33
C CYS A 671 -41.32 -14.11 28.57
N SER A 672 -42.54 -13.70 28.95
CA SER A 672 -43.62 -14.61 29.36
C SER A 672 -44.13 -15.54 28.26
N THR A 673 -43.90 -15.20 26.98
CA THR A 673 -44.16 -16.07 25.81
C THR A 673 -43.21 -15.71 24.67
N GLU A 674 -42.86 -16.68 23.81
CA GLU A 674 -42.03 -16.46 22.60
C GLU A 674 -42.51 -15.30 21.71
N SER A 675 -43.82 -15.13 21.56
CA SER A 675 -44.43 -14.08 20.73
C SER A 675 -44.48 -12.70 21.37
N ASP A 676 -43.85 -12.54 22.54
CA ASP A 676 -43.61 -11.28 23.25
C ASP A 676 -42.13 -10.88 23.22
N TRP A 677 -41.25 -11.74 22.68
CA TRP A 677 -39.83 -11.49 22.47
C TRP A 677 -39.59 -11.00 21.05
N HIS A 678 -38.91 -9.86 20.90
CA HIS A 678 -38.53 -9.31 19.60
C HIS A 678 -37.08 -8.83 19.63
N ILE A 679 -36.23 -9.47 18.81
CA ILE A 679 -34.85 -9.02 18.58
C ILE A 679 -34.80 -7.95 17.48
N PHE A 680 -33.71 -7.19 17.42
CA PHE A 680 -33.47 -6.23 16.33
C PHE A 680 -31.98 -5.95 16.07
N PRO A 681 -31.15 -5.52 17.05
CA PRO A 681 -29.74 -5.24 16.84
C PRO A 681 -28.91 -6.51 16.58
N VAL A 682 -27.82 -6.33 15.86
CA VAL A 682 -26.77 -7.35 15.69
C VAL A 682 -25.43 -6.66 15.48
N THR A 683 -24.42 -7.06 16.26
CA THR A 683 -23.07 -6.51 16.16
C THR A 683 -22.03 -7.59 16.43
N ILE A 684 -20.78 -7.33 16.05
CA ILE A 684 -19.63 -8.17 16.38
C ILE A 684 -18.58 -7.29 17.04
N HIS A 685 -18.02 -7.79 18.15
CA HIS A 685 -16.96 -7.12 18.90
C HIS A 685 -15.98 -8.19 19.41
N GLN A 686 -14.69 -8.02 19.12
CA GLN A 686 -13.64 -9.00 19.42
C GLN A 686 -13.98 -10.41 18.88
N ASP A 687 -14.46 -10.48 17.63
CA ASP A 687 -15.00 -11.67 16.95
C ASP A 687 -16.14 -12.41 17.66
N GLN A 688 -16.70 -11.85 18.74
CA GLN A 688 -17.88 -12.37 19.42
C GLN A 688 -19.15 -11.74 18.82
N LEU A 689 -20.13 -12.57 18.46
CA LEU A 689 -21.43 -12.14 17.97
C LEU A 689 -22.35 -11.77 19.14
N TYR A 690 -22.91 -10.55 19.10
CA TYR A 690 -23.89 -10.04 20.04
C TYR A 690 -25.18 -9.66 19.32
N THR A 691 -26.30 -9.82 20.02
CA THR A 691 -27.64 -9.38 19.62
C THR A 691 -28.43 -8.95 20.86
N GLY A 692 -29.67 -8.51 20.69
CA GLY A 692 -30.52 -8.14 21.80
C GLY A 692 -31.95 -7.87 21.34
N GLY A 693 -32.81 -7.58 22.30
CA GLY A 693 -34.22 -7.37 22.04
C GLY A 693 -34.99 -6.84 23.23
N VAL A 694 -36.31 -6.85 23.10
CA VAL A 694 -37.26 -6.45 24.15
C VAL A 694 -38.28 -7.54 24.42
N CYS A 695 -38.67 -7.68 25.69
CA CYS A 695 -39.98 -8.23 26.02
C CYS A 695 -41.00 -7.10 25.84
N SER A 696 -41.82 -7.18 24.79
CA SER A 696 -42.71 -6.09 24.35
C SER A 696 -43.93 -5.89 25.24
N GLY A 697 -44.32 -6.90 26.01
CA GLY A 697 -45.46 -6.84 26.93
C GLY A 697 -46.83 -6.90 26.24
N GLU A 698 -46.89 -7.13 24.93
CA GLU A 698 -48.12 -7.37 24.16
C GLU A 698 -48.84 -8.65 24.62
N LYS A 699 -48.12 -9.59 25.23
CA LYS A 699 -48.61 -10.84 25.84
C LYS A 699 -48.47 -10.86 27.37
N GLY A 700 -48.23 -9.69 27.98
CA GLY A 700 -48.20 -9.52 29.43
C GLY A 700 -46.83 -9.66 30.10
N SER A 701 -45.73 -9.79 29.36
CA SER A 701 -44.39 -9.64 29.95
C SER A 701 -44.22 -8.25 30.57
N ARG A 702 -43.42 -8.17 31.64
CA ARG A 702 -42.90 -6.90 32.11
C ARG A 702 -41.98 -6.30 31.03
N LEU A 703 -42.15 -5.01 30.73
CA LEU A 703 -41.27 -4.29 29.81
C LEU A 703 -39.80 -4.35 30.28
N SER A 704 -38.97 -5.02 29.50
CA SER A 704 -37.54 -5.19 29.76
C SER A 704 -36.77 -5.43 28.47
N THR A 705 -35.47 -5.23 28.52
CA THR A 705 -34.53 -5.56 27.45
C THR A 705 -33.54 -6.61 27.91
N TYR A 706 -33.03 -7.38 26.96
CA TYR A 706 -31.94 -8.32 27.15
C TYR A 706 -30.92 -8.12 26.02
N ILE A 707 -29.63 -8.17 26.38
CA ILE A 707 -28.52 -8.25 25.44
C ILE A 707 -27.88 -9.63 25.61
N LEU A 708 -27.63 -10.27 24.47
CA LEU A 708 -27.25 -11.68 24.36
C LEU A 708 -25.92 -11.82 23.63
N LYS A 709 -25.02 -12.64 24.18
CA LYS A 709 -23.77 -13.06 23.54
C LYS A 709 -23.92 -14.47 23.00
N TYR A 710 -23.44 -14.72 21.78
CA TYR A 710 -23.35 -16.06 21.20
C TYR A 710 -22.09 -16.78 21.69
N SER A 711 -22.24 -18.07 21.99
CA SER A 711 -21.19 -19.01 22.36
C SER A 711 -21.01 -20.04 21.23
N PRO A 712 -19.87 -20.02 20.49
CA PRO A 712 -19.61 -20.98 19.41
C PRO A 712 -19.57 -22.44 19.90
N ASP A 713 -19.01 -22.68 21.08
CA ASP A 713 -18.81 -24.03 21.63
C ASP A 713 -20.11 -24.75 21.99
N THR A 714 -21.19 -23.99 22.19
CA THR A 714 -22.51 -24.50 22.58
C THR A 714 -23.62 -24.17 21.57
N ASP A 715 -23.27 -23.56 20.43
CA ASP A 715 -24.15 -23.03 19.38
C ASP A 715 -25.39 -22.26 19.93
N SER A 716 -25.18 -21.46 20.98
CA SER A 716 -26.27 -20.89 21.79
C SER A 716 -26.00 -19.47 22.26
N PHE A 717 -27.06 -18.75 22.66
CA PHE A 717 -26.98 -17.40 23.20
C PHE A 717 -27.19 -17.39 24.73
N SER A 718 -26.46 -16.51 25.42
CA SER A 718 -26.61 -16.27 26.87
C SER A 718 -26.70 -14.76 27.19
N PRO A 719 -27.45 -14.37 28.24
CA PRO A 719 -27.61 -12.96 28.59
C PRO A 719 -26.38 -12.38 29.27
N VAL A 720 -25.93 -11.21 28.78
CA VAL A 720 -24.82 -10.41 29.33
C VAL A 720 -25.29 -9.09 29.97
N LEU A 721 -26.49 -8.62 29.63
CA LEU A 721 -27.16 -7.51 30.30
C LEU A 721 -28.69 -7.70 30.29
N PHE A 722 -29.35 -7.32 31.38
CA PHE A 722 -30.80 -7.29 31.52
C PHE A 722 -31.23 -6.10 32.39
N PHE A 723 -32.29 -5.38 31.99
CA PHE A 723 -32.94 -4.38 32.85
C PHE A 723 -34.39 -4.10 32.42
N THR A 724 -35.17 -3.52 33.34
CA THR A 724 -36.56 -3.11 33.12
C THR A 724 -36.67 -1.70 32.55
N LEU A 725 -37.58 -1.50 31.60
CA LEU A 725 -37.78 -0.24 30.89
C LEU A 725 -38.82 0.66 31.59
N ASN A 726 -38.68 0.82 32.91
CA ASN A 726 -39.67 1.40 33.82
C ASN A 726 -39.23 2.69 34.55
N TYR A 727 -38.16 3.34 34.08
CA TYR A 727 -37.69 4.64 34.60
C TYR A 727 -38.42 5.83 33.91
N PRO A 728 -38.48 7.02 34.54
CA PRO A 728 -39.02 8.22 33.90
C PRO A 728 -38.14 8.67 32.72
N ARG A 729 -38.75 9.22 31.66
CA ARG A 729 -38.08 9.59 30.40
C ARG A 729 -38.31 11.05 29.96
N GLY A 730 -38.70 11.89 30.90
CA GLY A 730 -39.04 13.30 30.64
C GLY A 730 -40.41 13.44 29.97
N CYS A 731 -40.45 14.27 28.93
CA CYS A 731 -41.64 14.49 28.09
C CYS A 731 -41.40 13.94 26.67
N ARG A 732 -42.43 13.93 25.82
CA ARG A 732 -42.45 13.44 24.43
C ARG A 732 -42.64 14.57 23.42
N PHE A 733 -43.61 15.44 23.71
CA PHE A 733 -43.80 16.77 23.15
C PHE A 733 -44.49 17.65 24.21
N LEU A 734 -44.42 18.97 24.05
CA LEU A 734 -45.31 19.87 24.76
C LEU A 734 -46.54 20.10 23.89
N ASP A 735 -47.74 19.98 24.46
CA ASP A 735 -48.98 20.25 23.73
C ASP A 735 -49.20 21.76 23.51
N THR A 736 -50.31 22.13 22.86
CA THR A 736 -50.68 23.54 22.60
C THR A 736 -50.92 24.40 23.85
N PHE A 737 -50.95 23.79 25.03
CA PHE A 737 -51.09 24.43 26.34
C PHE A 737 -49.82 24.29 27.19
N ALA A 738 -48.70 23.87 26.58
CA ALA A 738 -47.41 23.56 27.20
C ALA A 738 -47.42 22.39 28.21
N ASN A 739 -48.44 21.51 28.19
CA ASN A 739 -48.44 20.31 29.02
C ASN A 739 -47.42 19.28 28.52
N CYS A 740 -46.74 18.62 29.45
CA CYS A 740 -45.83 17.51 29.19
C CYS A 740 -46.61 16.25 28.74
N ILE A 741 -46.61 15.95 27.44
CA ILE A 741 -47.04 14.62 26.96
C ILE A 741 -45.96 13.60 27.36
N SER A 742 -46.36 12.44 27.87
CA SER A 742 -45.42 11.48 28.46
C SER A 742 -44.63 10.68 27.42
N SER A 743 -43.33 10.50 27.66
CA SER A 743 -42.40 9.61 26.93
C SER A 743 -42.19 8.24 27.60
N ILE A 744 -42.94 7.93 28.67
CA ILE A 744 -42.87 6.65 29.39
C ILE A 744 -43.21 5.50 28.43
N TRP A 745 -42.31 4.50 28.37
CA TRP A 745 -42.49 3.31 27.56
C TRP A 745 -43.78 2.55 27.92
N ARG A 746 -44.53 2.13 26.89
CA ARG A 746 -45.76 1.34 27.00
C ARG A 746 -45.60 -0.02 26.30
N PRO A 747 -46.37 -1.04 26.73
CA PRO A 747 -46.43 -2.32 26.03
C PRO A 747 -46.78 -2.14 24.55
N TRP A 748 -46.29 -3.04 23.69
CA TRP A 748 -46.59 -2.96 22.27
C TRP A 748 -48.08 -3.08 22.00
N SER A 749 -48.56 -2.24 21.08
CA SER A 749 -49.97 -2.13 20.71
C SER A 749 -50.10 -1.49 19.33
N ASN A 750 -51.33 -1.30 18.87
CA ASN A 750 -51.62 -0.51 17.66
C ASN A 750 -51.91 0.97 18.00
N THR A 751 -51.54 1.43 19.20
CA THR A 751 -51.70 2.84 19.61
C THR A 751 -50.41 3.61 19.37
N GLU A 752 -50.50 4.92 19.16
CA GLU A 752 -49.35 5.79 18.92
C GLU A 752 -48.58 6.16 20.21
N ASN A 753 -48.68 5.35 21.26
CA ASN A 753 -47.92 5.55 22.51
C ASN A 753 -46.46 5.11 22.35
N PRO A 754 -45.49 5.73 23.07
CA PRO A 754 -44.09 5.36 22.99
C PRO A 754 -43.86 3.87 23.31
N GLN A 755 -43.23 3.14 22.39
CA GLN A 755 -43.04 1.69 22.45
C GLN A 755 -41.59 1.33 22.16
N PRO A 756 -40.87 0.65 23.07
CA PRO A 756 -39.44 0.43 22.91
C PRO A 756 -39.17 -0.66 21.87
N MET A 757 -38.27 -0.36 20.93
CA MET A 757 -37.46 -1.35 20.22
C MET A 757 -36.00 -1.03 20.54
N LEU A 758 -35.28 -1.90 21.24
CA LEU A 758 -33.81 -1.85 21.21
C LEU A 758 -33.41 -1.94 19.73
N SER A 759 -32.60 -1.02 19.18
CA SER A 759 -32.41 -0.91 17.73
C SER A 759 -30.96 -1.05 17.27
N THR A 760 -30.01 -0.54 18.05
CA THR A 760 -28.57 -0.73 17.83
C THR A 760 -27.87 -1.02 19.15
N ILE A 761 -26.88 -1.92 19.12
CA ILE A 761 -25.87 -2.05 20.17
C ILE A 761 -24.47 -1.92 19.53
N ILE A 762 -23.61 -1.12 20.15
CA ILE A 762 -22.20 -0.98 19.82
C ILE A 762 -21.38 -1.02 21.11
N PHE A 763 -20.06 -1.11 20.95
CA PHE A 763 -19.12 -0.94 22.04
C PHE A 763 -18.27 0.31 21.74
N ASP A 764 -17.77 0.96 22.78
CA ASP A 764 -16.75 2.02 22.67
C ASP A 764 -15.32 1.44 22.73
N ASP A 765 -14.34 2.32 22.91
CA ASP A 765 -12.91 2.03 22.86
C ASP A 765 -12.46 1.23 24.10
N GLU A 766 -13.12 1.45 25.24
CA GLU A 766 -12.96 0.75 26.51
C GLU A 766 -13.84 -0.51 26.64
N GLY A 767 -14.57 -0.88 25.58
CA GLY A 767 -15.42 -2.06 25.54
C GLY A 767 -16.70 -1.95 26.37
N HIS A 768 -17.12 -0.74 26.73
CA HIS A 768 -18.42 -0.48 27.35
C HIS A 768 -19.51 -0.50 26.29
N LEU A 769 -20.71 -0.94 26.66
CA LEU A 769 -21.80 -1.15 25.72
C LEU A 769 -22.66 0.12 25.62
N VAL A 770 -22.81 0.65 24.42
CA VAL A 770 -23.73 1.76 24.11
C VAL A 770 -24.88 1.23 23.26
N MET A 771 -26.10 1.60 23.64
CA MET A 771 -27.34 1.05 23.10
C MET A 771 -28.36 2.14 22.77
N THR A 772 -29.06 2.00 21.64
CA THR A 772 -30.17 2.88 21.26
C THR A 772 -31.51 2.15 21.32
N PHE A 773 -32.57 2.90 21.62
CA PHE A 773 -33.95 2.41 21.58
C PHE A 773 -34.79 3.24 20.64
N LYS A 774 -35.15 2.71 19.47
CA LYS A 774 -36.14 3.30 18.57
C LYS A 774 -37.55 3.23 19.18
N ASP A 775 -38.35 4.26 18.94
CA ASP A 775 -39.76 4.29 19.34
C ASP A 775 -40.65 3.79 18.19
N ARG A 776 -41.23 2.60 18.37
CA ARG A 776 -42.09 1.91 17.39
C ARG A 776 -43.26 2.77 16.91
N SER A 777 -43.75 3.72 17.72
CA SER A 777 -44.86 4.60 17.31
C SER A 777 -44.52 5.47 16.09
N GLY A 778 -43.26 5.82 15.88
CA GLY A 778 -42.77 6.55 14.71
C GLY A 778 -42.69 5.72 13.42
N ASP A 779 -42.88 4.40 13.50
CA ASP A 779 -42.94 3.47 12.37
C ASP A 779 -44.36 2.90 12.14
N ILE A 780 -45.25 2.98 13.13
CA ILE A 780 -46.69 2.59 13.05
C ILE A 780 -47.56 3.71 12.47
N SER A 781 -47.27 4.97 12.83
CA SER A 781 -48.19 6.10 12.63
C SER A 781 -48.38 6.48 11.17
N THR A 782 -49.62 6.86 10.82
CA THR A 782 -49.97 7.55 9.56
C THR A 782 -50.03 9.08 9.69
N GLN A 783 -49.73 9.61 10.88
CA GLN A 783 -49.76 11.03 11.21
C GLN A 783 -48.38 11.56 11.60
N ALA A 784 -48.29 12.86 11.92
CA ALA A 784 -47.05 13.52 12.31
C ALA A 784 -46.68 13.23 13.79
N VAL A 785 -46.59 11.96 14.17
CA VAL A 785 -46.21 11.51 15.51
C VAL A 785 -44.79 11.95 15.86
N VAL A 786 -44.62 12.53 17.06
CA VAL A 786 -43.30 12.78 17.65
C VAL A 786 -42.83 11.51 18.36
N SER A 787 -41.67 10.96 18.00
CA SER A 787 -41.08 9.79 18.66
C SER A 787 -40.31 10.17 19.93
N SER A 788 -40.11 9.20 20.82
CA SER A 788 -39.23 9.35 21.98
C SER A 788 -38.26 8.17 22.15
N PRO A 789 -37.18 8.10 21.36
CA PRO A 789 -36.13 7.10 21.53
C PRO A 789 -35.15 7.39 22.67
N GLU A 790 -34.21 6.48 22.94
CA GLU A 790 -33.20 6.61 24.00
C GLU A 790 -31.80 6.28 23.46
N ILE A 791 -30.76 6.83 24.10
CA ILE A 791 -29.39 6.28 24.05
C ILE A 791 -28.90 6.10 25.49
N LEU A 792 -28.36 4.92 25.81
CA LEU A 792 -27.85 4.57 27.13
C LEU A 792 -26.46 3.92 27.02
N MET A 793 -25.69 4.00 28.10
CA MET A 793 -24.45 3.25 28.30
C MET A 793 -24.62 2.18 29.39
N ALA A 794 -23.91 1.06 29.25
CA ALA A 794 -23.66 0.11 30.31
C ALA A 794 -22.16 -0.24 30.34
N CYS A 795 -21.50 0.05 31.45
CA CYS A 795 -20.05 -0.01 31.56
C CYS A 795 -19.58 -1.41 31.95
N LEU A 796 -18.45 -1.83 31.37
CA LEU A 796 -17.81 -3.09 31.69
C LEU A 796 -17.08 -2.96 33.03
N GLY A 797 -17.49 -3.78 34.01
CA GLY A 797 -16.86 -3.89 35.31
C GLY A 797 -15.55 -4.67 35.25
N SER A 798 -14.71 -4.52 36.29
CA SER A 798 -13.46 -5.28 36.45
C SER A 798 -13.69 -6.79 36.71
N ASP A 799 -14.94 -7.20 36.88
CA ASP A 799 -15.43 -8.57 36.98
C ASP A 799 -15.92 -9.14 35.64
N GLY A 800 -15.92 -8.35 34.57
CA GLY A 800 -16.39 -8.72 33.25
C GLY A 800 -17.92 -8.61 33.04
N LEU A 801 -18.65 -7.98 33.97
CA LEU A 801 -20.10 -7.79 33.87
C LEU A 801 -20.47 -6.37 33.39
N PHE A 802 -21.63 -6.23 32.75
CA PHE A 802 -22.12 -4.93 32.28
C PHE A 802 -23.07 -4.28 33.29
N TYR A 803 -22.79 -3.01 33.63
CA TYR A 803 -23.55 -2.21 34.58
C TYR A 803 -24.17 -1.00 33.90
N LEU A 804 -25.51 -0.98 33.80
CA LEU A 804 -26.27 0.14 33.24
C LEU A 804 -25.94 1.47 33.95
N GLU A 805 -25.93 2.56 33.18
CA GLU A 805 -25.86 3.91 33.71
C GLU A 805 -26.90 4.19 34.83
N SER A 806 -26.55 5.07 35.75
CA SER A 806 -27.44 5.51 36.83
C SER A 806 -27.10 6.94 37.26
N ASN A 807 -28.10 7.82 37.24
CA ASN A 807 -27.98 9.26 37.48
C ASN A 807 -26.86 9.92 36.66
N GLY A 808 -26.80 9.58 35.37
CA GLY A 808 -25.79 10.05 34.43
C GLY A 808 -24.36 9.61 34.70
N LYS A 809 -24.15 8.55 35.48
CA LYS A 809 -22.84 7.96 35.75
C LYS A 809 -22.79 6.50 35.32
N CYS A 810 -21.63 6.03 34.91
CA CYS A 810 -21.44 4.67 34.42
C CYS A 810 -20.01 4.22 34.75
N GLY A 811 -19.85 3.18 35.56
CA GLY A 811 -18.54 2.80 36.10
C GLY A 811 -17.85 3.97 36.82
N GLY A 812 -16.62 4.30 36.41
CA GLY A 812 -15.90 5.50 36.87
C GLY A 812 -16.26 6.80 36.13
N TYR A 813 -17.00 6.72 35.03
CA TYR A 813 -17.29 7.85 34.15
C TYR A 813 -18.49 8.67 34.63
N VAL A 814 -18.38 9.98 34.41
CA VAL A 814 -19.42 10.97 34.75
C VAL A 814 -19.89 11.62 33.45
N GLY A 815 -21.11 11.26 33.06
CA GLY A 815 -21.77 11.77 31.87
C GLY A 815 -22.28 13.20 32.04
N SER A 816 -22.91 13.70 30.98
CA SER A 816 -23.38 15.08 30.88
C SER A 816 -24.82 15.30 31.37
N GLY A 817 -25.61 14.23 31.54
CA GLY A 817 -27.00 14.28 32.03
C GLY A 817 -27.17 13.96 33.51
N VAL A 818 -26.13 14.18 34.34
CA VAL A 818 -26.21 13.97 35.80
C VAL A 818 -27.28 14.87 36.42
N ASN A 819 -28.19 14.28 37.21
CA ASN A 819 -29.38 14.90 37.79
C ASN A 819 -30.32 15.59 36.76
N GLN A 820 -30.31 15.15 35.50
CA GLN A 820 -31.05 15.80 34.43
C GLN A 820 -32.57 15.82 34.69
N LYS A 821 -33.14 17.03 34.63
CA LYS A 821 -34.55 17.35 34.90
C LYS A 821 -35.22 17.96 33.70
N SER A 822 -36.44 17.51 33.37
CA SER A 822 -37.23 17.95 32.22
C SER A 822 -37.57 19.45 32.25
N LEU A 823 -38.14 19.97 31.15
CA LEU A 823 -38.75 21.31 31.09
C LEU A 823 -39.86 21.48 32.15
N SER A 824 -40.49 20.38 32.56
CA SER A 824 -41.44 20.29 33.68
C SER A 824 -40.79 20.02 35.05
N GLY A 825 -39.45 20.06 35.15
CA GLY A 825 -38.69 19.90 36.39
C GLY A 825 -38.50 18.47 36.92
N VAL A 826 -38.98 17.46 36.18
CA VAL A 826 -38.99 16.04 36.59
C VAL A 826 -37.67 15.37 36.23
N SER A 827 -36.98 14.75 37.19
CA SER A 827 -35.76 13.98 36.91
C SER A 827 -36.05 12.74 36.05
N TYR A 828 -35.19 12.48 35.06
CA TYR A 828 -35.40 11.40 34.08
C TYR A 828 -34.10 10.73 33.61
N GLY A 829 -34.24 9.58 32.95
CA GLY A 829 -33.15 8.64 32.69
C GLY A 829 -32.99 7.63 33.85
N PRO A 830 -32.22 6.55 33.65
CA PRO A 830 -31.93 5.58 34.71
C PRO A 830 -31.36 6.27 35.96
N GLY A 831 -31.91 5.97 37.14
CA GLY A 831 -31.48 6.61 38.40
C GLY A 831 -31.72 8.12 38.51
N GLY A 832 -32.37 8.77 37.53
CA GLY A 832 -32.68 10.21 37.55
C GLY A 832 -31.73 11.12 36.76
N GLY A 833 -30.92 10.54 35.86
CA GLY A 833 -30.10 11.27 34.88
C GLY A 833 -29.60 10.36 33.77
N ASN A 834 -29.45 10.88 32.54
CA ASN A 834 -28.86 10.15 31.41
C ASN A 834 -27.33 10.31 31.37
N PHE A 835 -26.58 9.35 30.83
CA PHE A 835 -25.13 9.53 30.63
C PHE A 835 -24.85 10.52 29.49
N PHE A 836 -25.43 10.27 28.31
CA PHE A 836 -25.32 11.16 27.16
C PHE A 836 -26.22 12.40 27.31
N ASN A 837 -25.73 13.58 26.93
CA ASN A 837 -26.55 14.77 26.90
C ASN A 837 -27.66 14.65 25.84
N THR A 838 -28.90 14.47 26.28
CA THR A 838 -30.06 14.37 25.37
C THR A 838 -30.51 15.72 24.80
N ARG A 839 -30.04 16.85 25.33
CA ARG A 839 -30.55 18.21 25.08
C ARG A 839 -29.71 19.08 24.13
N VAL A 840 -30.41 19.92 23.38
CA VAL A 840 -29.87 21.07 22.65
C VAL A 840 -30.56 22.34 23.15
N ALA A 841 -29.81 23.43 23.36
CA ALA A 841 -30.35 24.66 23.92
C ALA A 841 -31.44 25.28 23.02
N ASN A 842 -32.52 25.78 23.64
CA ASN A 842 -33.70 26.35 22.98
C ASN A 842 -34.51 25.39 22.10
N LEU A 843 -34.20 24.09 22.11
CA LEU A 843 -35.00 23.04 21.47
C LEU A 843 -35.63 22.12 22.51
N TYR A 844 -36.55 21.26 22.06
CA TYR A 844 -37.36 20.44 22.96
C TYR A 844 -36.60 19.28 23.62
N ASP A 845 -37.25 18.67 24.61
CA ASP A 845 -36.66 17.89 25.69
C ASP A 845 -36.37 16.41 25.36
N TYR A 846 -36.14 16.09 24.08
CA TYR A 846 -36.42 14.75 23.55
C TYR A 846 -35.17 14.00 23.07
N ALA A 847 -34.90 12.90 23.79
CA ALA A 847 -35.03 11.56 23.23
C ALA A 847 -34.28 11.35 21.88
N SER A 848 -33.08 10.79 21.97
CA SER A 848 -31.93 11.32 21.24
C SER A 848 -31.40 10.53 20.04
N ALA A 849 -31.66 9.22 19.89
CA ALA A 849 -31.09 8.42 18.80
C ALA A 849 -31.82 7.12 18.43
N PHE A 850 -31.82 6.76 17.13
CA PHE A 850 -32.32 5.47 16.64
C PHE A 850 -31.20 4.47 16.34
N GLY A 851 -30.07 4.92 15.79
CA GLY A 851 -28.91 4.09 15.51
C GLY A 851 -27.62 4.82 15.87
N ALA A 852 -26.56 4.07 16.17
CA ALA A 852 -25.27 4.59 16.62
C ALA A 852 -24.09 3.82 16.02
N SER A 853 -22.97 4.52 15.83
CA SER A 853 -21.71 3.93 15.37
C SER A 853 -20.52 4.63 16.06
N ARG A 854 -19.36 3.96 16.11
CA ARG A 854 -18.12 4.64 16.52
C ARG A 854 -17.72 5.66 15.45
N ALA A 855 -17.17 6.80 15.89
CA ALA A 855 -16.92 7.97 15.05
C ALA A 855 -15.48 8.50 15.11
N GLY A 856 -14.64 7.91 15.96
CA GLY A 856 -13.27 8.30 16.25
C GLY A 856 -12.85 7.67 17.59
N PRO A 857 -11.58 7.80 18.01
CA PRO A 857 -11.19 7.60 19.40
C PRO A 857 -12.03 8.49 20.32
N ASP A 858 -12.48 7.94 21.45
CA ASP A 858 -13.36 8.59 22.44
C ASP A 858 -14.63 9.23 21.82
N MET A 859 -15.09 8.78 20.64
CA MET A 859 -16.14 9.45 19.88
C MET A 859 -17.16 8.50 19.27
N LEU A 860 -18.44 8.86 19.42
CA LEU A 860 -19.58 8.16 18.84
C LEU A 860 -20.38 9.12 17.94
N VAL A 861 -21.04 8.57 16.92
CA VAL A 861 -22.10 9.25 16.16
C VAL A 861 -23.40 8.51 16.36
N ALA A 862 -24.51 9.24 16.41
CA ALA A 862 -25.84 8.66 16.35
C ALA A 862 -26.75 9.47 15.43
N THR A 863 -27.77 8.82 14.89
CA THR A 863 -28.95 9.53 14.36
C THR A 863 -29.65 10.29 15.49
N GLY A 864 -30.45 11.31 15.21
CA GLY A 864 -31.08 12.08 16.27
C GLY A 864 -32.07 13.18 15.87
N PHE A 865 -32.85 13.59 16.87
CA PHE A 865 -33.88 14.62 16.81
C PHE A 865 -33.29 16.03 16.62
N SER A 866 -33.91 16.86 15.77
CA SER A 866 -33.87 18.34 15.77
C SER A 866 -32.61 18.96 16.38
N PHE A 867 -31.61 19.28 15.55
CA PHE A 867 -30.35 19.85 16.03
C PHE A 867 -30.24 21.37 15.84
N TYR A 868 -30.67 21.89 14.68
CA TYR A 868 -30.65 23.32 14.38
C TYR A 868 -32.06 23.94 14.41
N SER A 869 -33.09 23.16 14.06
CA SER A 869 -34.50 23.54 14.13
C SER A 869 -35.38 22.36 14.53
N PRO A 870 -36.62 22.61 15.02
CA PRO A 870 -37.64 21.57 15.15
C PRO A 870 -37.93 20.85 13.83
N PHE A 871 -38.30 19.57 13.91
CA PHE A 871 -38.72 18.72 12.78
C PHE A 871 -37.61 18.32 11.79
N GLU A 872 -36.34 18.48 12.18
CA GLU A 872 -35.17 17.99 11.42
C GLU A 872 -34.82 16.54 11.77
N GLY A 873 -34.45 15.76 10.74
CA GLY A 873 -33.71 14.51 10.90
C GLY A 873 -32.21 14.81 10.86
N SER A 874 -31.49 14.49 11.93
CA SER A 874 -30.10 14.91 12.11
C SER A 874 -29.18 13.77 12.55
N LEU A 875 -27.87 14.01 12.48
CA LEU A 875 -26.85 13.27 13.21
C LEU A 875 -26.32 14.12 14.36
N ARG A 876 -25.89 13.45 15.44
CA ARG A 876 -25.23 14.04 16.61
C ARG A 876 -23.96 13.24 16.92
N TRP A 877 -22.85 13.94 17.17
CA TRP A 877 -21.61 13.34 17.64
C TRP A 877 -21.47 13.57 19.14
N TYR A 878 -21.06 12.53 19.86
CA TYR A 878 -20.86 12.54 21.31
C TYR A 878 -19.42 12.15 21.64
N ASN A 879 -18.86 12.72 22.70
CA ASN A 879 -17.69 12.13 23.37
C ASN A 879 -18.16 10.90 24.17
N ALA A 880 -17.47 9.77 24.01
CA ALA A 880 -17.81 8.51 24.66
C ALA A 880 -17.62 8.59 26.17
N SER A 881 -16.52 9.18 26.64
CA SER A 881 -16.10 9.16 28.05
C SER A 881 -16.87 10.11 28.97
N ASN A 882 -17.57 11.13 28.44
CA ASN A 882 -18.34 12.11 29.22
C ASN A 882 -19.74 12.46 28.66
N GLY A 883 -20.14 11.85 27.55
CA GLY A 883 -21.47 12.02 26.96
C GLY A 883 -21.80 13.42 26.40
N GLN A 884 -20.83 14.34 26.29
CA GLN A 884 -21.06 15.67 25.73
C GLN A 884 -21.34 15.60 24.22
N ILE A 885 -22.30 16.39 23.75
CA ILE A 885 -22.49 16.65 22.32
C ILE A 885 -21.31 17.49 21.80
N ILE A 886 -20.58 16.96 20.82
CA ILE A 886 -19.45 17.63 20.16
C ILE A 886 -19.96 18.51 19.01
N LYS A 887 -20.81 17.94 18.14
CA LYS A 887 -21.40 18.62 16.98
C LYS A 887 -22.66 17.90 16.49
N GLY A 888 -23.37 18.49 15.54
CA GLY A 888 -24.49 17.88 14.86
C GLY A 888 -24.63 18.36 13.42
N PHE A 889 -25.46 17.66 12.66
CA PHE A 889 -25.66 17.89 11.23
C PHE A 889 -27.09 17.54 10.84
N SER A 890 -27.83 18.47 10.22
CA SER A 890 -29.19 18.19 9.73
C SER A 890 -29.10 17.57 8.34
N ILE A 891 -29.68 16.38 8.16
CA ILE A 891 -29.78 15.71 6.86
C ILE A 891 -30.93 16.37 6.08
N TYR A 892 -32.15 16.27 6.62
CA TYR A 892 -33.39 16.79 6.02
C TYR A 892 -34.27 17.52 7.06
N SER A 893 -35.36 18.14 6.60
CA SER A 893 -36.33 18.84 7.43
C SER A 893 -37.75 18.57 6.92
N SER A 894 -38.70 18.31 7.82
CA SER A 894 -40.07 17.89 7.47
C SER A 894 -40.95 18.95 6.79
N SER A 895 -40.34 20.02 6.27
CA SER A 895 -40.96 20.91 5.29
C SER A 895 -41.20 20.23 3.95
N ASP A 896 -40.50 19.14 3.63
CA ASP A 896 -40.85 18.32 2.46
C ASP A 896 -42.02 17.36 2.77
N SER A 897 -42.87 17.18 1.77
CA SER A 897 -43.94 16.18 1.73
C SER A 897 -43.44 14.72 1.71
N ALA A 898 -42.22 14.47 1.23
CA ALA A 898 -41.63 13.13 1.10
C ALA A 898 -41.04 12.59 2.41
N ASP A 899 -40.46 13.44 3.26
CA ASP A 899 -39.79 13.05 4.50
C ASP A 899 -40.76 12.71 5.63
N PHE A 900 -40.40 11.78 6.52
CA PHE A 900 -41.03 11.64 7.83
C PHE A 900 -40.46 12.67 8.82
N GLY A 901 -41.29 13.22 9.70
CA GLY A 901 -40.88 14.34 10.56
C GLY A 901 -39.96 13.96 11.72
N ASN A 902 -38.94 14.79 11.98
CA ASN A 902 -37.81 14.47 12.87
C ASN A 902 -37.10 13.17 12.46
N GLN A 903 -36.32 12.59 13.38
CA GLN A 903 -35.66 11.29 13.27
C GLN A 903 -36.53 10.09 12.81
N ASN A 904 -37.86 10.21 12.75
CA ASN A 904 -38.74 9.14 12.24
C ASN A 904 -38.40 8.70 10.81
N GLY A 905 -37.80 9.59 10.02
CA GLY A 905 -37.32 9.28 8.68
C GLY A 905 -35.89 8.76 8.63
N LEU A 906 -35.27 8.35 9.75
CA LEU A 906 -33.93 7.76 9.78
C LEU A 906 -33.97 6.27 10.15
N GLY A 907 -33.06 5.49 9.58
CA GLY A 907 -32.78 4.11 9.97
C GLY A 907 -31.49 3.99 10.80
N ASP A 908 -30.69 2.97 10.48
CA ASP A 908 -29.41 2.68 11.12
C ASP A 908 -28.28 3.56 10.58
N ILE A 909 -27.09 3.48 11.20
CA ILE A 909 -25.90 4.22 10.77
C ILE A 909 -24.62 3.39 10.97
N THR A 910 -23.73 3.39 9.98
CA THR A 910 -22.40 2.76 10.10
C THR A 910 -21.28 3.66 9.61
N GLY A 911 -20.09 3.51 10.19
CA GLY A 911 -18.87 4.15 9.71
C GLY A 911 -18.38 3.56 8.38
N VAL A 912 -17.99 4.42 7.46
CA VAL A 912 -17.25 4.06 6.25
C VAL A 912 -15.78 4.32 6.51
N TYR A 913 -15.03 3.23 6.55
CA TYR A 913 -13.59 3.20 6.79
C TYR A 913 -12.84 3.22 5.44
N GLY A 914 -11.60 3.70 5.44
CA GLY A 914 -10.70 3.41 4.33
C GLY A 914 -10.26 1.96 4.36
N LYS A 915 -9.50 1.55 3.34
CA LYS A 915 -8.78 0.27 3.42
C LYS A 915 -7.60 0.46 4.37
N SER A 916 -7.39 -0.51 5.26
CA SER A 916 -6.35 -0.45 6.28
C SER A 916 -5.70 -1.83 6.44
N ILE A 917 -4.38 -1.86 6.47
CA ILE A 917 -3.61 -3.01 6.96
C ILE A 917 -2.72 -2.55 8.13
N PRO A 918 -2.46 -3.39 9.13
CA PRO A 918 -1.48 -3.08 10.16
C PRO A 918 -0.08 -2.89 9.56
N GLN A 919 0.81 -2.20 10.30
CA GLN A 919 2.22 -2.13 9.92
C GLN A 919 3.00 -3.28 10.55
N TYR A 920 3.57 -4.15 9.71
CA TYR A 920 4.40 -5.25 10.15
C TYR A 920 5.89 -4.92 9.99
N ARG A 921 6.65 -5.12 11.07
CA ARG A 921 8.10 -5.05 11.07
C ARG A 921 8.69 -6.44 11.06
N SER A 922 9.43 -6.78 10.00
CA SER A 922 10.08 -8.09 9.86
C SER A 922 11.61 -7.97 9.99
N GLY A 923 12.24 -9.00 10.54
CA GLY A 923 13.70 -9.12 10.67
C GLY A 923 14.15 -10.57 10.61
N ARG A 924 15.47 -10.80 10.73
CA ARG A 924 16.09 -12.14 10.74
C ARG A 924 17.22 -12.25 11.76
N ILE A 925 17.35 -13.43 12.35
CA ILE A 925 18.44 -13.87 13.24
C ILE A 925 19.19 -15.03 12.57
N TRP A 926 20.51 -14.93 12.39
CA TRP A 926 21.28 -15.97 11.70
C TRP A 926 22.64 -16.25 12.36
N ILE A 927 23.17 -17.43 12.06
CA ILE A 927 24.53 -17.83 12.42
C ILE A 927 25.48 -17.25 11.37
N ASP A 928 26.15 -16.14 11.70
CA ASP A 928 27.20 -15.54 10.87
C ASP A 928 28.43 -16.45 10.94
N ASN A 929 28.56 -17.30 9.93
CA ASN A 929 29.50 -18.41 9.91
C ASN A 929 30.92 -17.98 9.53
N ASN A 930 31.06 -16.78 8.95
CA ASN A 930 32.30 -16.28 8.37
C ASN A 930 32.81 -14.98 9.05
N GLY A 931 31.96 -14.32 9.83
CA GLY A 931 32.24 -13.11 10.61
C GLY A 931 32.07 -11.79 9.86
N ASN A 932 31.47 -11.78 8.67
CA ASN A 932 31.40 -10.59 7.81
C ASN A 932 30.25 -9.62 8.16
N GLY A 933 29.30 -10.00 9.01
CA GLY A 933 28.13 -9.19 9.36
C GLY A 933 27.13 -8.92 8.22
N ILE A 934 27.28 -9.56 7.07
CA ILE A 934 26.32 -9.60 5.96
C ILE A 934 25.34 -10.76 6.23
N GLN A 935 24.14 -10.68 5.68
CA GLN A 935 23.12 -11.72 5.80
C GLN A 935 23.18 -12.67 4.59
N ASP A 936 24.21 -13.54 4.54
CA ASP A 936 24.41 -14.46 3.42
C ASP A 936 23.34 -15.58 3.40
N ALA A 937 23.06 -16.16 2.23
CA ALA A 937 21.85 -16.97 2.05
C ALA A 937 21.95 -18.38 2.64
N GLY A 938 23.15 -18.97 2.64
CA GLY A 938 23.47 -20.27 3.22
C GLY A 938 23.82 -20.23 4.71
N GLU A 939 23.79 -19.04 5.31
CA GLU A 939 23.95 -18.89 6.75
C GLU A 939 22.67 -19.33 7.47
N PRO A 940 22.72 -20.35 8.36
CA PRO A 940 21.52 -20.89 8.98
C PRO A 940 20.75 -19.86 9.80
N GLY A 941 19.42 -19.95 9.75
CA GLY A 941 18.56 -19.26 10.71
C GLY A 941 18.77 -19.83 12.12
N MET A 942 18.68 -18.96 13.14
CA MET A 942 18.52 -19.42 14.52
C MET A 942 17.04 -19.42 14.87
N ALA A 943 16.45 -20.60 15.00
CA ALA A 943 15.03 -20.80 15.27
C ALA A 943 14.69 -20.80 16.77
N ASN A 944 13.44 -20.43 17.09
CA ASN A 944 12.87 -20.38 18.44
C ASN A 944 13.58 -19.40 19.40
N ILE A 945 14.27 -18.39 18.88
CA ILE A 945 14.86 -17.32 19.71
C ILE A 945 13.78 -16.25 19.94
N PRO A 946 13.43 -15.93 21.19
CA PRO A 946 12.56 -14.80 21.51
C PRO A 946 13.17 -13.46 21.07
N VAL A 947 12.37 -12.70 20.32
CA VAL A 947 12.62 -11.28 20.07
C VAL A 947 11.53 -10.47 20.76
N TYR A 948 11.93 -9.45 21.51
CA TYR A 948 11.03 -8.57 22.26
C TYR A 948 10.97 -7.19 21.59
N LEU A 949 9.76 -6.72 21.30
CA LEU A 949 9.48 -5.38 20.80
C LEU A 949 9.27 -4.42 21.99
N VAL A 950 10.10 -3.38 22.10
CA VAL A 950 10.05 -2.39 23.18
C VAL A 950 9.90 -0.98 22.58
N SER A 951 8.88 -0.21 22.97
CA SER A 951 8.76 1.19 22.54
C SER A 951 9.73 2.09 23.31
N ASN A 952 10.25 3.13 22.66
CA ASN A 952 11.17 4.08 23.29
C ASN A 952 10.55 4.71 24.55
N GLY A 953 11.30 4.70 25.66
CA GLY A 953 10.85 5.11 27.00
C GLY A 953 10.21 4.01 27.85
N SER A 954 9.88 2.85 27.28
CA SER A 954 9.40 1.68 28.05
C SER A 954 10.55 0.78 28.51
N GLN A 955 10.35 0.08 29.63
CA GLN A 955 11.16 -1.08 30.02
C GLN A 955 10.41 -2.41 29.87
N THR A 956 9.08 -2.38 29.70
CA THR A 956 8.27 -3.57 29.41
C THR A 956 8.13 -3.78 27.90
N PRO A 957 8.29 -5.02 27.40
CA PRO A 957 7.94 -5.36 26.03
C PRO A 957 6.46 -5.11 25.74
N MET A 958 6.17 -4.64 24.52
CA MET A 958 4.82 -4.50 23.98
C MET A 958 4.40 -5.70 23.12
N GLY A 959 5.36 -6.51 22.69
CA GLY A 959 5.15 -7.73 21.90
C GLY A 959 6.36 -8.65 21.98
N THR A 960 6.15 -9.94 21.71
CA THR A 960 7.19 -10.97 21.62
C THR A 960 6.86 -11.85 20.42
N ASP A 961 7.88 -12.24 19.66
CA ASP A 961 7.76 -13.22 18.56
C ASP A 961 8.93 -14.22 18.64
N LEU A 962 8.79 -15.37 18.00
CA LEU A 962 9.81 -16.42 17.92
C LEU A 962 10.31 -16.53 16.48
N SER A 963 11.62 -16.56 16.30
CA SER A 963 12.22 -16.78 14.97
C SER A 963 11.88 -18.16 14.39
N ASP A 964 11.56 -18.20 13.09
CA ASP A 964 11.26 -19.43 12.35
C ASP A 964 12.52 -20.27 12.04
N VAL A 965 12.36 -21.36 11.29
CA VAL A 965 13.48 -22.23 10.86
C VAL A 965 14.52 -21.49 9.99
N ASN A 966 14.12 -20.42 9.30
CA ASN A 966 15.00 -19.55 8.52
C ASN A 966 15.57 -18.39 9.36
N GLY A 967 15.16 -18.27 10.63
CA GLY A 967 15.53 -17.22 11.56
C GLY A 967 14.67 -15.95 11.46
N VAL A 968 13.63 -15.95 10.63
CA VAL A 968 12.77 -14.81 10.33
C VAL A 968 11.68 -14.66 11.40
N PHE A 969 11.36 -13.42 11.75
CA PHE A 969 10.31 -13.06 12.71
C PHE A 969 9.58 -11.78 12.26
N SER A 970 8.40 -11.49 12.82
CA SER A 970 7.66 -10.26 12.54
C SER A 970 6.73 -9.80 13.66
N PHE A 971 6.68 -8.48 13.87
CA PHE A 971 5.76 -7.84 14.81
C PHE A 971 4.74 -6.95 14.09
N GLU A 972 3.50 -6.91 14.58
CA GLU A 972 2.65 -5.74 14.36
C GLU A 972 3.18 -4.54 15.17
N THR A 973 3.10 -3.33 14.59
CA THR A 973 3.68 -2.11 15.15
C THR A 973 2.76 -0.90 14.98
N GLN A 974 2.75 0.02 15.95
CA GLN A 974 2.03 1.28 15.84
C GLN A 974 2.82 2.30 15.00
N LEU A 975 2.15 3.09 14.16
CA LEU A 975 2.78 4.09 13.30
C LEU A 975 3.49 5.22 14.06
N LYS A 976 4.40 5.91 13.36
CA LYS A 976 5.06 7.16 13.80
C LYS A 976 5.70 7.06 15.21
N ARG A 977 6.14 5.86 15.59
CA ARG A 977 6.82 5.57 16.86
C ARG A 977 8.25 5.11 16.64
N ASN A 978 9.06 5.22 17.69
CA ASN A 978 10.40 4.66 17.74
C ASN A 978 10.39 3.42 18.64
N TYR A 979 10.96 2.34 18.14
CA TYR A 979 10.97 1.03 18.75
C TYR A 979 12.38 0.43 18.76
N TYR A 980 12.55 -0.56 19.64
CA TYR A 980 13.71 -1.42 19.72
C TYR A 980 13.27 -2.88 19.58
N CYS A 981 13.88 -3.64 18.67
CA CYS A 981 13.93 -5.09 18.78
C CYS A 981 15.05 -5.44 19.79
N THR A 982 14.78 -6.37 20.71
CA THR A 982 15.76 -6.85 21.68
C THR A 982 15.77 -8.38 21.79
N ILE A 983 16.96 -8.95 21.97
CA ILE A 983 17.22 -10.38 22.26
C ILE A 983 18.09 -10.43 23.52
N ARG A 984 17.83 -11.32 24.46
CA ARG A 984 18.66 -11.42 25.68
C ARG A 984 19.82 -12.40 25.47
N SER A 985 20.90 -12.21 26.22
CA SER A 985 22.05 -13.14 26.20
C SER A 985 21.75 -14.49 26.87
N GLU A 986 20.66 -14.59 27.63
CA GLU A 986 20.16 -15.83 28.23
C GLU A 986 19.31 -16.68 27.24
N ASP A 987 18.75 -16.04 26.22
CA ASP A 987 17.92 -16.68 25.19
C ASP A 987 18.74 -17.34 24.06
N LEU A 988 20.05 -17.08 24.01
CA LEU A 988 20.96 -17.52 22.96
C LEU A 988 21.84 -18.69 23.43
N PRO A 989 22.26 -19.59 22.52
CA PRO A 989 23.23 -20.63 22.86
C PRO A 989 24.55 -20.05 23.38
N GLN A 990 25.18 -20.73 24.35
CA GLN A 990 26.42 -20.25 24.95
C GLN A 990 27.55 -20.09 23.94
N GLY A 991 28.38 -19.06 24.13
CA GLY A 991 29.57 -18.78 23.32
C GLY A 991 29.32 -17.92 22.07
N TYR A 992 28.07 -17.67 21.67
CA TYR A 992 27.76 -16.82 20.53
C TYR A 992 28.02 -15.33 20.82
N THR A 993 28.48 -14.60 19.81
CA THR A 993 28.80 -13.17 19.87
C THR A 993 28.17 -12.40 18.72
N ILE A 994 27.77 -11.14 18.92
CA ILE A 994 27.11 -10.36 17.86
C ILE A 994 28.09 -10.03 16.72
N SER A 995 27.62 -10.14 15.49
CA SER A 995 28.37 -9.80 14.28
C SER A 995 28.73 -8.31 14.18
N PRO A 996 29.71 -7.94 13.35
CA PRO A 996 30.02 -6.54 13.08
C PRO A 996 28.83 -5.81 12.46
N LYS A 997 28.51 -4.62 12.98
CA LYS A 997 27.35 -3.83 12.55
C LYS A 997 27.61 -3.08 11.23
N ASN A 998 26.60 -3.01 10.37
CA ASN A 998 26.53 -2.16 9.17
C ASN A 998 27.76 -2.27 8.23
N VAL A 999 28.33 -3.48 8.05
CA VAL A 999 29.50 -3.66 7.17
C VAL A 999 29.14 -3.34 5.71
N PHE A 1000 30.06 -2.67 5.02
CA PHE A 1000 29.92 -2.18 3.63
C PHE A 1000 28.70 -1.26 3.38
N PRO A 1001 28.56 -0.10 4.07
CA PRO A 1001 27.41 0.81 3.87
C PRO A 1001 27.33 1.43 2.46
N ALA A 1002 28.38 1.31 1.65
CA ALA A 1002 28.41 1.72 0.24
C ALA A 1002 27.84 0.65 -0.74
N ARG A 1003 27.45 -0.53 -0.26
CA ARG A 1003 26.73 -1.56 -1.04
C ARG A 1003 25.39 -1.83 -0.37
N PRO A 1004 24.26 -1.93 -1.11
CA PRO A 1004 22.96 -2.28 -0.55
C PRO A 1004 22.88 -3.79 -0.27
N ARG A 1005 23.69 -4.29 0.68
CA ARG A 1005 23.57 -5.64 1.23
C ARG A 1005 22.89 -5.57 2.59
N ILE A 1006 21.97 -6.51 2.85
CA ILE A 1006 21.36 -6.68 4.16
C ILE A 1006 22.44 -7.17 5.13
N ASN A 1007 22.55 -6.52 6.28
CA ASN A 1007 23.63 -6.72 7.24
C ASN A 1007 23.11 -6.66 8.70
N CYS A 1008 23.98 -6.90 9.67
CA CYS A 1008 23.62 -6.86 11.08
C CYS A 1008 23.35 -5.42 11.54
N ASP A 1009 22.13 -5.17 12.00
CA ASP A 1009 21.69 -3.92 12.66
C ASP A 1009 22.02 -3.91 14.16
N GLY A 1010 22.23 -5.08 14.77
CA GLY A 1010 22.32 -5.28 16.21
C GLY A 1010 23.58 -4.70 16.86
N VAL A 1011 23.46 -4.27 18.12
CA VAL A 1011 24.60 -3.98 19.01
C VAL A 1011 24.38 -4.64 20.38
N LYS A 1012 25.45 -4.99 21.09
CA LYS A 1012 25.36 -5.50 22.47
C LYS A 1012 25.38 -4.35 23.48
N TYR A 1013 24.45 -4.36 24.43
CA TYR A 1013 24.41 -3.48 25.59
C TYR A 1013 24.14 -4.32 26.86
N ASN A 1014 25.16 -4.44 27.72
CA ASN A 1014 25.15 -5.35 28.88
C ASN A 1014 24.76 -6.79 28.47
N SER A 1015 23.67 -7.32 29.02
CA SER A 1015 23.13 -8.66 28.72
C SER A 1015 22.12 -8.69 27.56
N ILE A 1016 21.86 -7.56 26.89
CA ILE A 1016 20.83 -7.45 25.84
C ILE A 1016 21.50 -7.09 24.50
N TYR A 1017 21.03 -7.68 23.41
CA TYR A 1017 21.32 -7.26 22.04
C TYR A 1017 20.14 -6.42 21.54
N ILE A 1018 20.42 -5.27 20.92
CA ILE A 1018 19.42 -4.26 20.61
C ILE A 1018 19.59 -3.70 19.18
N SER A 1019 18.47 -3.52 18.49
CA SER A 1019 18.39 -2.81 17.20
C SER A 1019 17.22 -1.82 17.25
N SER A 1020 17.43 -0.60 16.74
CA SER A 1020 16.47 0.50 16.81
C SER A 1020 15.86 0.82 15.44
N PHE A 1021 14.55 1.08 15.39
CA PHE A 1021 13.87 1.53 14.17
C PHE A 1021 12.74 2.52 14.46
N SER A 1022 12.33 3.24 13.41
CA SER A 1022 11.15 4.10 13.39
C SER A 1022 10.10 3.49 12.48
N THR A 1023 8.83 3.52 12.89
CA THR A 1023 7.72 3.02 12.08
C THR A 1023 7.28 4.04 11.03
N SER A 1024 6.91 3.54 9.85
CA SER A 1024 6.34 4.33 8.75
C SER A 1024 4.99 4.94 9.15
N GLU A 1025 4.45 5.85 8.35
CA GLU A 1025 3.08 6.38 8.50
C GLU A 1025 2.01 5.60 7.75
N TYR A 1026 2.40 4.50 7.11
CA TYR A 1026 1.54 3.65 6.30
C TYR A 1026 1.69 2.19 6.72
N GLY A 1027 0.62 1.39 6.62
CA GLY A 1027 0.61 -0.04 6.92
C GLY A 1027 1.41 -0.88 5.92
N GLY A 1028 1.35 -2.20 6.07
CA GLY A 1028 2.06 -3.18 5.25
C GLY A 1028 3.38 -3.65 5.87
N TYR A 1029 4.09 -4.53 5.15
CA TYR A 1029 5.31 -5.20 5.63
C TYR A 1029 6.59 -4.43 5.28
N TYR A 1030 7.47 -4.27 6.27
CA TYR A 1030 8.75 -3.56 6.15
C TYR A 1030 9.91 -4.43 6.68
N PHE A 1031 10.74 -4.96 5.77
CA PHE A 1031 11.95 -5.72 6.10
C PHE A 1031 13.19 -4.81 6.09
N SER A 1032 13.52 -4.25 7.25
CA SER A 1032 14.79 -3.56 7.52
C SER A 1032 14.99 -3.43 9.04
N GLY A 1033 16.16 -2.99 9.52
CA GLY A 1033 16.32 -2.43 10.87
C GLY A 1033 15.79 -3.27 12.03
N CYS A 1034 16.10 -4.57 12.06
CA CYS A 1034 15.96 -5.52 13.17
C CYS A 1034 16.75 -6.83 12.89
N ASN A 1035 17.89 -6.75 12.21
CA ASN A 1035 18.68 -7.90 11.77
C ASN A 1035 19.83 -8.21 12.74
N PHE A 1036 19.94 -9.47 13.19
CA PHE A 1036 20.94 -9.91 14.16
C PHE A 1036 21.73 -11.13 13.66
N GLY A 1037 22.93 -10.88 13.11
CA GLY A 1037 23.92 -11.94 12.87
C GLY A 1037 24.67 -12.25 14.17
N PHE A 1038 24.93 -13.52 14.43
CA PHE A 1038 25.77 -13.95 15.55
C PHE A 1038 26.84 -14.94 15.11
N ILE A 1039 28.09 -14.63 15.45
CA ILE A 1039 29.26 -15.48 15.23
C ILE A 1039 29.26 -16.60 16.29
N PRO A 1040 29.35 -17.88 15.88
CA PRO A 1040 29.42 -19.01 16.81
C PRO A 1040 30.76 -19.07 17.56
N PRO A 1041 30.84 -19.81 18.69
CA PRO A 1041 32.11 -20.08 19.36
C PRO A 1041 33.08 -20.87 18.46
N LYS A 1042 34.38 -20.71 18.73
CA LYS A 1042 35.49 -21.41 18.05
C LYS A 1042 35.90 -22.69 18.78
#